data_AF-A0A9W5QWI9-F1
#
_entry.id   AF-A0A9W5QWI9-F1
#
_cell.length_a   1.000
_cell.length_b   1.000
_cell.length_c   1.000
_cell.angle_alpha   90.00
_cell.angle_beta   90.00
_cell.angle_gamma   90.00
#
_symmetry.space_group_name_H-M   'P 1'
#
loop_
_entity.id
_entity.type
_entity.pdbx_description
1 polymer ?
#
loop_
_entity_poly.entity_id
_entity_poly.type
_entity_poly.pdbx_seq_one_letter_code
_entity_poly.pdbx_strand_id
1 'polypeptide(L)'
;MDHSVKLTREQLLNTLYGTSYNMDGSVVKDTETIRNYTIEVIDKKVHLKTFNIPVQILVENEWCDIESVVSDEDLSLIYSTFQEVHLDSEIILDTDDPTGISVRSRERVRDLSNLISEAGIDLPREFTWVDGASETSGVIILPQDDYDKVFIATDPDKDGNPLIVFIKQKTEKDQERPYFVKEKGKTYIYVDHFSGGGGTQSSPYLVEDEKDLDNVRSNLGAYYTQTKDIIMTSYQTGSGFAPITSFKGYYDGAGYDIKDLYINRTQSNVGLFGEQTGGTIKRVRLVNVNIVANGSMVGALVGKSDGDVEDCAVISGTVKNEGSSAGHTGGLVGYQNAGSIFRSYSHADVMSSGNNCGGFVGTVNGGSVSQCFSTGSVTDLTVAKNASSHGGFVGSGSSIYTCYYNLTKQGGVAKGGGTALNEADMKKASSYSFDYQNYWHIGDYKVNKGYPENRKFIKFKKGKGISKDPFLIYNQFDLEQVRHFADKHFRMENDIVLNYPKSGYGWLPIGMGMSNNNNGWWANIFQGTFDGNNKAIGNLYMYRRSTSNVGLFSELANSAIVKNLFIIDVDMEIGDNSGIVVGKMGDYSKLIDVSVKVFNSFTYKVFANTGNGKGSGGLVGIIGNNATIENCLFDAPMQQHSGYFGGIVGSTGDNKALILKCTISGIFDQISGLIGGVIGNISYINSAYKTSQDIKIQDCVIHADMRKASNSAGVVGGVHVRKAAYYNSSGGDGVWGVTISRVVITGYASYSCLRNWTIDSNYGGESVSPSHFITGWTIDNSFYNSNRTSSGSYNSLVAKYTPEIRHPSTYGAYDFVNIWAFDEKNREGDPVLIKHIPPKLPILGFRNEIGLYYTDEAGNILRYLEYGTLVAGSTSEAYPVWLQNNADFPVKDMKVWVDPPTVKPGITVQLSLSNNPFVPVDEIPFPGTIPIGDARQFYIRFLSEVTVTEGGTFDMKAKASPA
;
A
#
# COMPACT_ATOMS: atom_id res chain seq x y z
N MET A 1 -27.23 43.45 8.32
CA MET A 1 -27.63 44.58 7.43
C MET A 1 -28.80 45.31 8.10
N ASP A 2 -29.20 46.49 7.63
CA ASP A 2 -30.43 47.13 8.12
C ASP A 2 -31.61 46.27 7.64
N HIS A 3 -32.18 45.42 8.50
CA HIS A 3 -33.27 44.48 8.18
C HIS A 3 -34.62 45.20 7.98
N SER A 4 -34.59 46.42 7.44
CA SER A 4 -35.78 47.23 7.15
C SER A 4 -36.47 46.85 5.83
N VAL A 5 -35.87 45.95 5.04
CA VAL A 5 -36.43 45.44 3.78
C VAL A 5 -37.10 44.08 4.01
N LYS A 6 -38.43 44.07 4.01
CA LYS A 6 -39.21 42.82 4.03
C LYS A 6 -39.09 42.10 2.68
N LEU A 7 -39.02 40.77 2.70
CA LEU A 7 -39.12 39.93 1.52
C LEU A 7 -40.44 40.23 0.81
N THR A 8 -40.38 40.44 -0.50
CA THR A 8 -41.60 40.49 -1.31
C THR A 8 -42.27 39.12 -1.31
N ARG A 9 -43.59 39.09 -1.50
CA ARG A 9 -44.34 37.82 -1.59
C ARG A 9 -43.77 36.88 -2.65
N GLU A 10 -43.27 37.40 -3.76
CA GLU A 10 -42.62 36.61 -4.81
C GLU A 10 -41.30 35.99 -4.33
N GLN A 11 -40.44 36.75 -3.64
CA GLN A 11 -39.22 36.23 -3.05
C GLN A 11 -39.51 35.17 -1.99
N LEU A 12 -40.52 35.40 -1.14
CA LEU A 12 -40.94 34.43 -0.13
C LEU A 12 -41.43 33.11 -0.77
N LEU A 13 -42.27 33.21 -1.82
CA LEU A 13 -42.74 32.02 -2.56
C LEU A 13 -41.58 31.30 -3.25
N ASN A 14 -40.60 32.03 -3.80
CA ASN A 14 -39.41 31.44 -4.41
C ASN A 14 -38.53 30.70 -3.38
N THR A 15 -38.37 31.23 -2.16
CA THR A 15 -37.67 30.52 -1.08
C THR A 15 -38.44 29.27 -0.63
N LEU A 16 -39.76 29.40 -0.45
CA LEU A 16 -40.63 28.28 -0.09
C LEU A 16 -40.61 27.15 -1.14
N TYR A 17 -40.74 27.48 -2.43
CA TYR A 17 -40.81 26.51 -3.53
C TYR A 17 -39.45 26.13 -4.12
N GLY A 18 -38.37 26.83 -3.76
CA GLY A 18 -36.99 26.53 -4.15
C GLY A 18 -36.32 25.45 -3.28
N THR A 19 -36.98 25.06 -2.19
CA THR A 19 -36.53 23.97 -1.32
C THR A 19 -36.76 22.63 -2.03
N SER A 20 -35.72 21.79 -2.11
CA SER A 20 -35.84 20.46 -2.71
C SER A 20 -36.40 19.47 -1.70
N TYR A 21 -37.27 18.57 -2.16
CA TYR A 21 -37.88 17.54 -1.33
C TYR A 21 -37.49 16.14 -1.84
N ASN A 22 -37.23 15.23 -0.91
CA ASN A 22 -37.12 13.80 -1.15
C ASN A 22 -38.49 13.22 -1.54
N MET A 23 -38.50 12.01 -2.10
CA MET A 23 -39.73 11.33 -2.55
C MET A 23 -40.76 11.05 -1.43
N ASP A 24 -40.34 11.13 -0.16
CA ASP A 24 -41.19 10.98 1.02
C ASP A 24 -41.72 12.34 1.55
N GLY A 25 -41.42 13.45 0.87
CA GLY A 25 -41.82 14.79 1.29
C GLY A 25 -40.89 15.46 2.31
N SER A 26 -39.79 14.81 2.72
CA SER A 26 -38.77 15.44 3.56
C SER A 26 -37.88 16.42 2.78
N VAL A 27 -37.36 17.48 3.41
CA VAL A 27 -36.46 18.45 2.76
C VAL A 27 -35.07 17.85 2.55
N VAL A 28 -34.46 18.07 1.38
CA VAL A 28 -33.06 17.73 1.12
C VAL A 28 -32.16 18.67 1.93
N LYS A 29 -31.35 18.11 2.83
CA LYS A 29 -30.49 18.83 3.79
C LYS A 29 -29.72 19.99 3.17
N ASP A 30 -29.09 19.77 2.02
CA ASP A 30 -28.25 20.76 1.34
C ASP A 30 -29.04 21.92 0.70
N THR A 31 -30.37 21.88 0.78
CA THR A 31 -31.30 22.90 0.24
C THR A 31 -32.22 23.49 1.30
N GLU A 32 -31.94 23.28 2.60
CA GLU A 32 -32.72 23.86 3.69
C GLU A 32 -32.62 25.39 3.67
N THR A 33 -33.75 26.07 3.48
CA THR A 33 -33.82 27.54 3.43
C THR A 33 -34.72 28.14 4.52
N ILE A 34 -35.47 27.31 5.26
CA ILE A 34 -36.33 27.71 6.36
C ILE A 34 -36.19 26.66 7.46
N ARG A 35 -36.03 27.08 8.71
CA ARG A 35 -35.86 26.19 9.86
C ARG A 35 -36.62 26.65 11.11
N ASN A 36 -37.00 25.67 11.93
CA ASN A 36 -37.65 25.83 13.23
C ASN A 36 -36.67 25.66 14.40
N TYR A 37 -35.38 25.88 14.15
CA TYR A 37 -34.35 25.84 15.19
C TYR A 37 -33.32 26.95 14.97
N THR A 38 -32.67 27.37 16.04
CA THR A 38 -31.52 28.26 15.99
C THR A 38 -30.25 27.48 16.30
N ILE A 39 -29.12 27.94 15.73
CA ILE A 39 -27.79 27.44 16.06
C ILE A 39 -26.97 28.63 16.56
N GLU A 40 -26.40 28.50 17.74
CA GLU A 40 -25.49 29.48 18.32
C GLU A 40 -24.24 28.79 18.86
N VAL A 41 -23.08 29.42 18.75
CA VAL A 41 -21.85 28.94 19.40
C VAL A 41 -21.64 29.71 20.69
N ILE A 42 -21.86 29.06 21.82
CA ILE A 42 -21.70 29.63 23.16
C ILE A 42 -20.62 28.82 23.88
N ASP A 43 -19.63 29.47 24.46
CA ASP A 43 -18.55 28.81 25.21
C ASP A 43 -17.85 27.64 24.48
N LYS A 44 -17.63 27.79 23.16
CA LYS A 44 -17.06 26.76 22.26
C LYS A 44 -17.90 25.48 22.15
N LYS A 45 -19.19 25.60 22.38
CA LYS A 45 -20.17 24.54 22.17
C LYS A 45 -21.25 25.03 21.23
N VAL A 46 -21.72 24.13 20.37
CA VAL A 46 -22.86 24.39 19.51
C VAL A 46 -24.13 24.16 20.32
N HIS A 47 -24.89 25.23 20.53
CA HIS A 47 -26.22 25.22 21.13
C HIS A 47 -27.26 25.25 20.02
N LEU A 48 -28.10 24.21 19.99
CA LEU A 48 -29.20 24.04 19.08
C LEU A 48 -30.49 24.19 19.86
N LYS A 49 -31.31 25.19 19.54
CA LYS A 49 -32.60 25.39 20.21
C LYS A 49 -33.71 25.16 19.21
N THR A 50 -34.58 24.21 19.48
CA THR A 50 -35.74 23.88 18.63
C THR A 50 -36.97 24.64 19.08
N PHE A 51 -37.89 24.85 18.14
CA PHE A 51 -39.14 25.59 18.33
C PHE A 51 -40.30 24.89 17.64
N ASN A 52 -41.51 25.11 18.14
CA ASN A 52 -42.74 24.54 17.60
C ASN A 52 -43.22 25.18 16.27
N ILE A 53 -42.58 26.26 15.82
CA ILE A 53 -42.86 26.95 14.56
C ILE A 53 -41.54 27.31 13.87
N PRO A 54 -41.52 27.51 12.53
CA PRO A 54 -40.38 28.10 11.85
C PRO A 54 -39.98 29.44 12.48
N VAL A 55 -38.69 29.61 12.76
CA VAL A 55 -38.14 30.83 13.39
C VAL A 55 -37.08 31.52 12.55
N GLN A 56 -36.40 30.81 11.64
CA GLN A 56 -35.36 31.38 10.79
C GLN A 56 -35.53 31.05 9.30
N ILE A 57 -35.17 31.99 8.44
CA ILE A 57 -35.20 31.90 6.97
C ILE A 57 -33.87 32.38 6.41
N LEU A 58 -33.38 31.67 5.39
CA LEU A 58 -32.13 31.98 4.70
C LEU A 58 -32.37 33.07 3.66
N VAL A 59 -31.70 34.22 3.82
CA VAL A 59 -31.76 35.36 2.90
C VAL A 59 -30.33 35.72 2.52
N GLU A 60 -30.01 35.68 1.22
CA GLU A 60 -28.66 36.00 0.70
C GLU A 60 -27.51 35.22 1.37
N ASN A 61 -27.77 33.95 1.76
CA ASN A 61 -26.87 33.05 2.51
C ASN A 61 -26.65 33.41 4.00
N GLU A 62 -27.45 34.31 4.57
CA GLU A 62 -27.48 34.59 6.02
C GLU A 62 -28.80 34.12 6.64
N TRP A 63 -28.74 33.46 7.79
CA TRP A 63 -29.93 33.06 8.56
C TRP A 63 -30.50 34.28 9.30
N CYS A 64 -31.73 34.65 8.96
CA CYS A 64 -32.44 35.79 9.55
C CYS A 64 -33.68 35.31 10.33
N ASP A 65 -34.05 36.03 11.39
CA ASP A 65 -35.30 35.76 12.11
C ASP A 65 -36.50 36.06 11.21
N ILE A 66 -37.42 35.11 11.08
CA ILE A 66 -38.54 35.19 10.12
C ILE A 66 -39.40 36.44 10.34
N GLU A 67 -39.70 36.78 11.59
CA GLU A 67 -40.50 37.97 11.94
C GLU A 67 -39.83 39.29 11.53
N SER A 68 -38.50 39.29 11.38
CA SER A 68 -37.74 40.49 10.97
C SER A 68 -37.80 40.75 9.47
N VAL A 69 -38.01 39.71 8.65
CA VAL A 69 -37.92 39.79 7.18
C VAL A 69 -39.21 39.42 6.45
N VAL A 70 -40.25 38.94 7.14
CA VAL A 70 -41.55 38.56 6.55
C VAL A 70 -42.67 39.51 7.02
N SER A 71 -43.69 39.72 6.20
CA SER A 71 -44.87 40.50 6.57
C SER A 71 -45.82 39.70 7.47
N ASP A 72 -46.50 40.36 8.42
CA ASP A 72 -47.45 39.69 9.32
C ASP A 72 -48.59 38.98 8.56
N GLU A 73 -48.99 39.54 7.42
CA GLU A 73 -50.00 38.95 6.52
C GLU A 73 -49.51 37.65 5.85
N ASP A 74 -48.21 37.53 5.57
CA ASP A 74 -47.60 36.38 4.91
C ASP A 74 -47.04 35.33 5.90
N LEU A 75 -46.84 35.66 7.18
CA LEU A 75 -46.41 34.70 8.22
C LEU A 75 -47.37 33.51 8.32
N SER A 76 -48.68 33.78 8.20
CA SER A 76 -49.71 32.74 8.24
C SER A 76 -49.52 31.69 7.14
N LEU A 77 -48.99 32.10 5.97
CA LEU A 77 -48.69 31.18 4.88
C LEU A 77 -47.54 30.24 5.24
N ILE A 78 -46.45 30.76 5.82
CA ILE A 78 -45.30 29.97 6.28
C ILE A 78 -45.74 28.97 7.35
N TYR A 79 -46.44 29.43 8.38
CA TYR A 79 -46.91 28.56 9.46
C TYR A 79 -47.90 27.49 8.99
N SER A 80 -48.76 27.81 8.00
CA SER A 80 -49.67 26.79 7.43
C SER A 80 -48.96 25.74 6.56
N THR A 81 -47.79 26.08 6.02
CA THR A 81 -46.99 25.19 5.14
C THR A 81 -46.12 24.23 5.94
N PHE A 82 -45.69 24.63 7.14
CA PHE A 82 -44.89 23.81 8.06
C PHE A 82 -45.77 23.19 9.14
N GLN A 83 -46.15 21.91 8.97
CA GLN A 83 -46.97 21.16 9.94
C GLN A 83 -46.15 20.49 11.07
N GLU A 84 -44.91 20.91 11.29
CA GLU A 84 -44.03 20.31 12.30
C GLU A 84 -44.35 20.87 13.69
N VAL A 85 -44.64 19.98 14.64
CA VAL A 85 -44.83 20.35 16.04
C VAL A 85 -43.69 19.72 16.83
N HIS A 86 -42.67 20.52 17.13
CA HIS A 86 -41.67 20.22 18.15
C HIS A 86 -42.05 20.89 19.48
N LEU A 87 -41.63 20.31 20.58
CA LEU A 87 -41.52 21.01 21.85
C LEU A 87 -40.17 21.70 21.92
N ASP A 88 -40.14 22.88 22.54
CA ASP A 88 -38.92 23.67 22.72
C ASP A 88 -37.85 22.88 23.50
N SER A 89 -36.86 22.35 22.80
CA SER A 89 -35.74 21.59 23.37
C SER A 89 -34.41 22.28 23.06
N GLU A 90 -33.39 21.99 23.86
CA GLU A 90 -32.04 22.51 23.64
C GLU A 90 -31.05 21.34 23.57
N ILE A 91 -30.20 21.32 22.56
CA ILE A 91 -29.15 20.32 22.38
C ILE A 91 -27.82 21.06 22.37
N ILE A 92 -26.92 20.64 23.25
CA ILE A 92 -25.58 21.20 23.40
C ILE A 92 -24.59 20.15 22.94
N LEU A 93 -23.85 20.44 21.88
CA LEU A 93 -22.82 19.58 21.33
C LEU A 93 -21.43 20.09 21.74
N ASP A 94 -20.55 19.17 22.12
CA ASP A 94 -19.16 19.46 22.50
C ASP A 94 -18.26 19.72 21.26
N THR A 95 -18.69 20.63 20.38
CA THR A 95 -17.97 21.12 19.18
C THR A 95 -18.16 22.62 19.02
N ASP A 96 -17.20 23.33 18.42
CA ASP A 96 -17.30 24.75 18.06
C ASP A 96 -17.55 25.00 16.56
N ASP A 97 -17.64 23.93 15.76
CA ASP A 97 -17.97 23.99 14.33
C ASP A 97 -19.44 23.59 14.08
N PRO A 98 -20.34 24.54 13.77
CA PRO A 98 -21.72 24.25 13.42
C PRO A 98 -21.90 23.76 11.97
N THR A 99 -20.83 23.71 11.16
CA THR A 99 -20.91 23.40 9.73
C THR A 99 -21.44 21.99 9.50
N GLY A 100 -22.49 21.87 8.70
CA GLY A 100 -23.10 20.57 8.39
C GLY A 100 -24.01 20.03 9.49
N ILE A 101 -24.34 20.81 10.52
CA ILE A 101 -25.33 20.45 11.54
C ILE A 101 -26.71 20.93 11.12
N SER A 102 -27.70 20.05 11.16
CA SER A 102 -29.10 20.38 10.90
C SER A 102 -30.05 19.54 11.74
N VAL A 103 -31.26 20.04 12.00
CA VAL A 103 -32.27 19.36 12.81
C VAL A 103 -33.47 18.93 11.96
N ARG A 104 -34.00 17.72 12.21
CA ARG A 104 -35.21 17.21 11.54
C ARG A 104 -36.25 16.70 12.53
N SER A 105 -37.54 16.85 12.19
CA SER A 105 -38.65 16.17 12.85
C SER A 105 -38.71 14.67 12.52
N ARG A 106 -39.38 13.90 13.39
CA ARG A 106 -39.63 12.46 13.18
C ARG A 106 -40.25 12.11 11.83
N GLU A 107 -41.18 12.95 11.35
CA GLU A 107 -41.93 12.72 10.11
C GLU A 107 -41.03 12.84 8.86
N ARG A 108 -39.80 13.38 9.02
CA ARG A 108 -38.81 13.61 7.97
C ARG A 108 -37.64 12.63 8.02
N VAL A 109 -37.70 11.62 8.90
CA VAL A 109 -36.73 10.51 8.95
C VAL A 109 -37.44 9.26 8.48
N ARG A 110 -37.02 8.74 7.33
CA ARG A 110 -37.61 7.57 6.69
C ARG A 110 -37.67 6.39 7.67
N ASP A 111 -38.80 5.69 7.69
CA ASP A 111 -39.05 4.46 8.47
C ASP A 111 -39.03 4.61 10.01
N LEU A 112 -38.68 5.79 10.55
CA LEU A 112 -38.59 6.04 11.99
C LEU A 112 -39.92 5.95 12.72
N SER A 113 -41.01 6.50 12.18
CA SER A 113 -42.34 6.42 12.81
C SER A 113 -42.82 4.97 12.96
N ASN A 114 -42.49 4.11 12.00
CA ASN A 114 -42.78 2.69 12.08
C ASN A 114 -41.93 2.02 13.17
N LEU A 115 -40.64 2.35 13.25
CA LEU A 115 -39.72 1.81 14.27
C LEU A 115 -40.10 2.22 15.71
N ILE A 116 -40.56 3.46 15.90
CA ILE A 116 -41.09 3.95 17.19
C ILE A 116 -42.32 3.13 17.59
N SER A 117 -43.23 2.87 16.64
CA SER A 117 -44.41 2.03 16.87
C SER A 117 -44.03 0.57 17.16
N GLU A 118 -43.06 0.00 16.45
CA GLU A 118 -42.56 -1.36 16.66
C GLU A 118 -41.83 -1.52 18.00
N ALA A 119 -41.18 -0.46 18.49
CA ALA A 119 -40.59 -0.39 19.83
C ALA A 119 -41.64 -0.28 20.96
N GLY A 120 -42.94 -0.27 20.62
CA GLY A 120 -44.03 -0.16 21.59
C GLY A 120 -44.13 1.23 22.24
N ILE A 121 -43.73 2.27 21.52
CA ILE A 121 -43.81 3.67 21.96
C ILE A 121 -45.06 4.27 21.31
N ASP A 122 -46.20 4.11 21.96
CA ASP A 122 -47.51 4.45 21.36
C ASP A 122 -47.79 5.98 21.30
N LEU A 123 -47.07 6.79 22.08
CA LEU A 123 -47.25 8.24 22.20
C LEU A 123 -45.92 8.98 22.47
N PRO A 124 -45.00 9.08 21.51
CA PRO A 124 -43.77 9.86 21.68
C PRO A 124 -44.13 11.35 21.82
N ARG A 125 -43.74 11.95 22.95
CA ARG A 125 -44.01 13.36 23.25
C ARG A 125 -43.14 14.32 22.45
N GLU A 126 -41.88 13.96 22.19
CA GLU A 126 -40.92 14.75 21.41
C GLU A 126 -39.94 13.83 20.68
N PHE A 127 -39.51 14.23 19.49
CA PHE A 127 -38.42 13.57 18.78
C PHE A 127 -37.66 14.58 17.92
N THR A 128 -36.35 14.66 18.13
CA THR A 128 -35.45 15.58 17.43
C THR A 128 -34.28 14.78 16.86
N TRP A 129 -34.11 14.81 15.53
CA TRP A 129 -32.96 14.22 14.86
C TRP A 129 -31.93 15.29 14.54
N VAL A 130 -30.65 15.07 14.86
CA VAL A 130 -29.57 16.03 14.54
C VAL A 130 -28.58 15.39 13.58
N ASP A 131 -28.59 15.84 12.33
CA ASP A 131 -27.61 15.38 11.35
C ASP A 131 -26.24 15.99 11.65
N GLY A 132 -25.18 15.20 11.51
CA GLY A 132 -23.80 15.66 11.71
C GLY A 132 -23.33 15.66 13.17
N ALA A 133 -24.19 15.28 14.11
CA ALA A 133 -23.85 15.19 15.54
C ALA A 133 -23.38 13.79 16.00
N SER A 134 -23.37 12.80 15.10
CA SER A 134 -23.15 11.38 15.42
C SER A 134 -21.79 11.06 16.06
N GLU A 135 -20.79 11.92 15.86
CA GLU A 135 -19.44 11.73 16.40
C GLU A 135 -19.13 12.66 17.59
N THR A 136 -20.14 13.40 18.09
CA THR A 136 -19.92 14.48 19.07
C THR A 136 -20.61 14.16 20.39
N SER A 137 -19.86 14.25 21.49
CA SER A 137 -20.42 14.17 22.85
C SER A 137 -21.33 15.38 23.13
N GLY A 138 -22.24 15.28 24.09
CA GLY A 138 -23.18 16.38 24.32
C GLY A 138 -24.22 16.18 25.41
N VAL A 139 -25.12 17.15 25.49
CA VAL A 139 -26.25 17.20 26.42
C VAL A 139 -27.52 17.57 25.68
N ILE A 140 -28.58 16.76 25.81
CA ILE A 140 -29.92 17.07 25.30
C ILE A 140 -30.79 17.49 26.48
N ILE A 141 -31.48 18.61 26.37
CA ILE A 141 -32.30 19.21 27.40
C ILE A 141 -33.75 19.21 26.91
N LEU A 142 -34.56 18.33 27.48
CA LEU A 142 -35.99 18.27 27.20
C LEU A 142 -36.75 19.35 27.99
N PRO A 143 -37.86 19.87 27.45
CA PRO A 143 -38.60 21.00 28.02
C PRO A 143 -39.22 20.74 29.40
N GLN A 144 -39.44 19.48 29.75
CA GLN A 144 -40.13 19.06 30.96
C GLN A 144 -39.39 17.90 31.66
N ASP A 145 -39.75 17.58 32.89
CA ASP A 145 -39.20 16.45 33.66
C ASP A 145 -40.20 15.33 33.96
N ASP A 146 -41.42 15.42 33.42
CA ASP A 146 -42.51 14.45 33.57
C ASP A 146 -42.44 13.29 32.56
N TYR A 147 -41.32 13.10 31.86
CA TYR A 147 -41.11 11.97 30.96
C TYR A 147 -41.04 10.64 31.73
N ASP A 148 -41.96 9.71 31.48
CA ASP A 148 -41.98 8.39 32.13
C ASP A 148 -40.81 7.49 31.68
N LYS A 149 -40.40 7.64 30.41
CA LYS A 149 -39.29 6.92 29.79
C LYS A 149 -38.58 7.84 28.79
N VAL A 150 -37.26 7.73 28.72
CA VAL A 150 -36.43 8.48 27.79
C VAL A 150 -35.75 7.50 26.85
N PHE A 151 -35.76 7.80 25.55
CA PHE A 151 -35.12 6.98 24.52
C PHE A 151 -34.24 7.85 23.63
N ILE A 152 -33.20 7.25 23.05
CA ILE A 152 -32.37 7.87 21.99
C ILE A 152 -32.40 6.99 20.74
N ALA A 153 -32.28 7.60 19.56
CA ALA A 153 -32.11 6.89 18.31
C ALA A 153 -30.62 6.84 17.93
N THR A 154 -30.15 5.70 17.43
CA THR A 154 -28.80 5.57 16.86
C THR A 154 -28.76 6.08 15.42
N ASP A 155 -27.56 6.21 14.85
CA ASP A 155 -27.41 6.40 13.41
C ASP A 155 -28.11 5.27 12.62
N PRO A 156 -28.62 5.55 11.40
CA PRO A 156 -29.28 4.54 10.57
C PRO A 156 -28.26 3.51 10.05
N ASP A 157 -28.68 2.25 9.95
CA ASP A 157 -27.88 1.18 9.35
C ASP A 157 -27.83 1.27 7.81
N LYS A 158 -27.17 0.28 7.18
CA LYS A 158 -27.04 0.18 5.71
C LYS A 158 -28.37 0.03 4.96
N ASP A 159 -29.42 -0.37 5.65
CA ASP A 159 -30.78 -0.54 5.12
C ASP A 159 -31.63 0.71 5.42
N GLY A 160 -31.03 1.73 6.07
CA GLY A 160 -31.63 3.03 6.38
C GLY A 160 -32.34 3.09 7.73
N ASN A 161 -32.17 2.07 8.60
CA ASN A 161 -32.98 1.94 9.82
C ASN A 161 -32.19 2.28 11.10
N PRO A 162 -32.62 3.26 11.91
CA PRO A 162 -32.04 3.54 13.23
C PRO A 162 -32.56 2.58 14.33
N LEU A 163 -31.78 2.36 15.39
CA LEU A 163 -32.22 1.62 16.58
C LEU A 163 -32.70 2.58 17.68
N ILE A 164 -33.79 2.23 18.37
CA ILE A 164 -34.31 3.00 19.52
C ILE A 164 -33.82 2.37 20.83
N VAL A 165 -33.07 3.12 21.63
CA VAL A 165 -32.44 2.67 22.87
C VAL A 165 -33.05 3.38 24.08
N PHE A 166 -33.50 2.61 25.06
CA PHE A 166 -34.00 3.14 26.33
C PHE A 166 -32.85 3.63 27.23
N ILE A 167 -32.95 4.88 27.71
CA ILE A 167 -31.97 5.50 28.61
C ILE A 167 -32.48 5.42 30.05
N LYS A 168 -31.61 4.99 30.96
CA LYS A 168 -31.94 4.90 32.39
C LYS A 168 -31.78 6.26 33.08
N GLN A 169 -32.65 6.52 34.05
CA GLN A 169 -32.47 7.65 34.97
C GLN A 169 -31.17 7.45 35.76
N LYS A 170 -30.44 8.52 36.03
CA LYS A 170 -29.27 8.48 36.90
C LYS A 170 -29.67 8.11 38.32
N THR A 171 -29.17 6.99 38.83
CA THR A 171 -29.40 6.53 40.21
C THR A 171 -28.15 6.55 41.07
N GLU A 172 -26.97 6.64 40.46
CA GLU A 172 -25.67 6.63 41.14
C GLU A 172 -24.80 7.81 40.71
N LYS A 173 -23.88 8.24 41.60
CA LYS A 173 -23.03 9.42 41.36
C LYS A 173 -22.14 9.26 40.13
N ASP A 174 -21.63 8.04 39.92
CA ASP A 174 -20.61 7.69 38.92
C ASP A 174 -21.19 6.87 37.75
N GLN A 175 -22.48 6.98 37.48
CA GLN A 175 -23.12 6.28 36.35
C GLN A 175 -22.56 6.79 35.00
N GLU A 176 -22.15 5.86 34.15
CA GLU A 176 -21.64 6.13 32.80
C GLU A 176 -22.73 6.61 31.85
N ARG A 177 -22.37 7.52 30.93
CA ARG A 177 -23.26 8.05 29.89
C ARG A 177 -23.50 6.96 28.80
N PRO A 178 -24.70 6.87 28.19
CA PRO A 178 -25.81 7.80 28.34
C PRO A 178 -26.69 7.55 29.56
N TYR A 179 -27.04 8.63 30.25
CA TYR A 179 -28.03 8.65 31.32
C TYR A 179 -28.86 9.93 31.21
N PHE A 180 -30.03 9.93 31.85
CA PHE A 180 -30.79 11.17 32.01
C PHE A 180 -30.95 11.56 33.49
N VAL A 181 -31.10 12.85 33.75
CA VAL A 181 -31.38 13.42 35.07
C VAL A 181 -32.57 14.37 34.96
N LYS A 182 -33.44 14.35 35.97
CA LYS A 182 -34.57 15.26 36.10
C LYS A 182 -34.22 16.32 37.13
N GLU A 183 -33.96 17.54 36.67
CA GLU A 183 -33.55 18.64 37.55
C GLU A 183 -34.13 19.96 37.04
N LYS A 184 -34.47 20.87 37.96
CA LYS A 184 -34.96 22.22 37.63
C LYS A 184 -36.15 22.24 36.66
N GLY A 185 -37.04 21.24 36.74
CA GLY A 185 -38.22 21.13 35.87
C GLY A 185 -37.92 20.66 34.45
N LYS A 186 -36.70 20.19 34.16
CA LYS A 186 -36.26 19.71 32.84
C LYS A 186 -35.59 18.35 32.93
N THR A 187 -35.54 17.61 31.82
CA THR A 187 -34.78 16.37 31.70
C THR A 187 -33.50 16.61 30.90
N TYR A 188 -32.34 16.31 31.49
CA TYR A 188 -31.02 16.41 30.86
C TYR A 188 -30.53 15.02 30.49
N ILE A 189 -30.21 14.77 29.23
CA ILE A 189 -29.66 13.52 28.70
C ILE A 189 -28.20 13.79 28.36
N TYR A 190 -27.27 13.01 28.90
CA TYR A 190 -25.83 13.19 28.65
C TYR A 190 -25.31 12.06 27.75
N VAL A 191 -24.48 12.35 26.74
CA VAL A 191 -23.91 11.37 25.79
C VAL A 191 -22.39 11.53 25.62
N ASP A 192 -21.64 10.42 25.52
CA ASP A 192 -20.17 10.34 25.27
C ASP A 192 -19.92 9.49 24.00
N HIS A 193 -18.79 9.69 23.27
CA HIS A 193 -18.44 8.91 22.06
C HIS A 193 -16.99 8.37 22.02
N PHE A 194 -16.75 7.32 21.20
CA PHE A 194 -15.43 6.82 20.79
C PHE A 194 -14.70 7.85 19.91
N SER A 195 -13.39 7.68 19.65
CA SER A 195 -12.60 8.54 18.75
C SER A 195 -13.09 8.66 17.29
N GLY A 196 -14.14 7.92 16.91
CA GLY A 196 -14.85 8.05 15.63
C GLY A 196 -15.63 6.79 15.28
N GLY A 197 -16.41 6.85 14.19
CA GLY A 197 -17.14 5.70 13.65
C GLY A 197 -18.44 5.35 14.40
N GLY A 198 -19.30 4.57 13.75
CA GLY A 198 -20.67 4.25 14.22
C GLY A 198 -20.86 2.84 14.78
N GLY A 199 -19.78 2.07 14.96
CA GLY A 199 -19.83 0.69 15.47
C GLY A 199 -20.38 -0.36 14.49
N THR A 200 -20.52 -0.02 13.20
CA THR A 200 -20.99 -0.92 12.13
C THR A 200 -19.83 -1.47 11.32
N GLN A 201 -20.06 -2.48 10.48
CA GLN A 201 -18.99 -3.04 9.65
C GLN A 201 -18.37 -2.03 8.67
N SER A 202 -19.19 -1.13 8.09
CA SER A 202 -18.73 -0.08 7.16
C SER A 202 -18.18 1.16 7.85
N SER A 203 -18.52 1.35 9.13
CA SER A 203 -18.05 2.45 9.98
C SER A 203 -17.79 1.91 11.39
N PRO A 204 -16.69 1.16 11.61
CA PRO A 204 -16.37 0.60 12.91
C PRO A 204 -15.97 1.72 13.88
N TYR A 205 -16.23 1.53 15.17
CA TYR A 205 -15.70 2.42 16.20
C TYR A 205 -14.17 2.46 16.13
N LEU A 206 -13.59 3.65 16.11
CA LEU A 206 -12.16 3.85 16.12
C LEU A 206 -11.64 3.78 17.55
N VAL A 207 -10.64 2.93 17.78
CA VAL A 207 -10.01 2.75 19.09
C VAL A 207 -8.60 3.34 19.04
N GLU A 208 -8.41 4.51 19.66
CA GLU A 208 -7.15 5.26 19.59
C GLU A 208 -6.36 5.28 20.90
N ASP A 209 -7.04 5.15 22.03
CA ASP A 209 -6.44 5.28 23.35
C ASP A 209 -6.99 4.26 24.37
N GLU A 210 -6.51 4.38 25.61
CA GLU A 210 -6.93 3.51 26.71
C GLU A 210 -8.42 3.64 27.04
N LYS A 211 -9.01 4.84 26.88
CA LYS A 211 -10.42 5.09 27.21
C LYS A 211 -11.32 4.49 26.14
N ASP A 212 -10.99 4.64 24.87
CA ASP A 212 -11.71 3.95 23.78
C ASP A 212 -11.67 2.43 23.98
N LEU A 213 -10.49 1.88 24.33
CA LEU A 213 -10.36 0.45 24.57
C LEU A 213 -11.21 0.00 25.76
N ASP A 214 -11.27 0.80 26.82
CA ASP A 214 -12.13 0.55 27.98
C ASP A 214 -13.61 0.58 27.60
N ASN A 215 -14.02 1.55 26.76
CA ASN A 215 -15.39 1.76 26.29
C ASN A 215 -15.93 0.63 25.40
N VAL A 216 -15.09 -0.26 24.86
CA VAL A 216 -15.55 -1.46 24.13
C VAL A 216 -16.57 -2.27 24.95
N ARG A 217 -16.47 -2.23 26.28
CA ARG A 217 -17.42 -2.88 27.21
C ARG A 217 -18.86 -2.36 27.11
N SER A 218 -19.05 -1.16 26.58
CA SER A 218 -20.35 -0.49 26.49
C SER A 218 -21.19 -0.99 25.29
N ASN A 219 -20.56 -1.58 24.27
CA ASN A 219 -21.27 -2.22 23.15
C ASN A 219 -20.55 -3.48 22.64
N LEU A 220 -20.66 -4.56 23.40
CA LEU A 220 -19.95 -5.82 23.17
C LEU A 220 -20.25 -6.53 21.84
N GLY A 221 -21.25 -6.08 21.08
CA GLY A 221 -21.66 -6.64 19.78
C GLY A 221 -21.26 -5.80 18.55
N ALA A 222 -20.64 -4.63 18.74
CA ALA A 222 -20.28 -3.72 17.66
C ALA A 222 -18.98 -4.12 16.93
N TYR A 223 -18.65 -3.36 15.88
CA TYR A 223 -17.40 -3.43 15.14
C TYR A 223 -16.44 -2.35 15.60
N TYR A 224 -15.19 -2.74 15.83
CA TYR A 224 -14.10 -1.90 16.33
C TYR A 224 -12.86 -2.03 15.44
N THR A 225 -12.16 -0.92 15.23
CA THR A 225 -10.87 -0.91 14.55
C THR A 225 -9.91 0.00 15.31
N GLN A 226 -8.79 -0.57 15.76
CA GLN A 226 -7.73 0.20 16.38
C GLN A 226 -6.96 0.99 15.32
N THR A 227 -6.72 2.28 15.56
CA THR A 227 -6.04 3.17 14.60
C THR A 227 -4.71 3.70 15.10
N LYS A 228 -4.34 3.43 16.35
CA LYS A 228 -3.07 3.82 16.98
C LYS A 228 -2.55 2.76 17.94
N ASP A 229 -1.25 2.80 18.23
CA ASP A 229 -0.70 2.04 19.35
C ASP A 229 -1.28 2.60 20.66
N ILE A 230 -1.72 1.73 21.56
CA ILE A 230 -2.28 2.08 22.86
C ILE A 230 -1.23 1.71 23.92
N ILE A 231 -0.89 2.65 24.79
CA ILE A 231 0.02 2.42 25.92
C ILE A 231 -0.82 2.46 27.19
N MET A 232 -0.89 1.36 27.93
CA MET A 232 -1.68 1.28 29.15
C MET A 232 -0.95 1.98 30.30
N THR A 233 -1.36 3.18 30.67
CA THR A 233 -0.77 3.99 31.75
C THR A 233 -1.72 4.16 32.93
N SER A 234 -3.03 4.19 32.67
CA SER A 234 -4.05 4.50 33.69
C SER A 234 -4.31 3.33 34.64
N TYR A 235 -3.99 2.12 34.21
CA TYR A 235 -4.32 0.88 34.91
C TYR A 235 -3.10 0.15 35.47
N GLN A 236 -2.04 0.86 35.87
CA GLN A 236 -0.77 0.25 36.32
C GLN A 236 -0.70 -0.09 37.82
N THR A 237 -1.77 0.13 38.59
CA THR A 237 -1.78 -0.10 40.05
C THR A 237 -3.02 -0.84 40.53
N GLY A 238 -2.98 -1.29 41.79
CA GLY A 238 -4.11 -1.98 42.42
C GLY A 238 -4.48 -3.24 41.66
N SER A 239 -5.75 -3.32 41.24
CA SER A 239 -6.21 -4.44 40.44
C SER A 239 -5.84 -4.33 38.96
N GLY A 240 -5.56 -3.14 38.43
CA GLY A 240 -5.31 -2.92 37.00
C GLY A 240 -6.55 -2.96 36.11
N PHE A 241 -6.38 -3.25 34.82
CA PHE A 241 -7.46 -3.21 33.82
C PHE A 241 -8.55 -4.22 34.15
N ALA A 242 -9.81 -3.82 34.03
CA ALA A 242 -10.95 -4.72 34.25
C ALA A 242 -11.24 -5.50 32.96
N PRO A 243 -11.15 -6.85 32.95
CA PRO A 243 -11.38 -7.65 31.75
C PRO A 243 -12.72 -7.32 31.05
N ILE A 244 -12.71 -7.26 29.71
CA ILE A 244 -13.94 -7.09 28.91
C ILE A 244 -14.66 -8.43 28.84
N THR A 245 -15.84 -8.53 29.43
CA THR A 245 -16.59 -9.80 29.54
C THR A 245 -17.74 -9.87 28.55
N SER A 246 -18.09 -11.08 28.10
CA SER A 246 -19.19 -11.38 27.18
C SER A 246 -19.10 -10.68 25.81
N PHE A 247 -17.87 -10.48 25.30
CA PHE A 247 -17.65 -9.93 23.97
C PHE A 247 -18.22 -10.86 22.89
N LYS A 248 -18.95 -10.31 21.92
CA LYS A 248 -19.57 -11.06 20.81
C LYS A 248 -19.49 -10.34 19.46
N GLY A 249 -18.83 -9.18 19.43
CA GLY A 249 -18.69 -8.30 18.26
C GLY A 249 -17.45 -8.61 17.44
N TYR A 250 -16.94 -7.60 16.76
CA TYR A 250 -15.75 -7.68 15.92
C TYR A 250 -14.70 -6.67 16.38
N TYR A 251 -13.58 -7.14 16.92
CA TYR A 251 -12.47 -6.26 17.29
C TYR A 251 -11.27 -6.50 16.38
N ASP A 252 -10.91 -5.49 15.60
CA ASP A 252 -9.72 -5.53 14.74
C ASP A 252 -8.63 -4.60 15.27
N GLY A 253 -7.55 -5.17 15.81
CA GLY A 253 -6.41 -4.39 16.28
C GLY A 253 -5.62 -3.71 15.14
N ALA A 254 -5.94 -4.01 13.88
CA ALA A 254 -5.28 -3.49 12.68
C ALA A 254 -3.73 -3.60 12.68
N GLY A 255 -3.20 -4.47 13.53
CA GLY A 255 -1.77 -4.66 13.75
C GLY A 255 -1.08 -3.57 14.58
N TYR A 256 -1.83 -2.70 15.25
CA TYR A 256 -1.30 -1.80 16.29
C TYR A 256 -1.06 -2.54 17.60
N ASP A 257 -0.17 -1.97 18.40
CA ASP A 257 0.21 -2.54 19.68
C ASP A 257 -0.72 -2.08 20.80
N ILE A 258 -0.99 -2.96 21.74
CA ILE A 258 -1.47 -2.60 23.08
C ILE A 258 -0.32 -2.95 24.05
N LYS A 259 0.27 -1.92 24.65
CA LYS A 259 1.50 -2.02 25.44
C LYS A 259 1.17 -1.94 26.93
N ASP A 260 1.92 -2.70 27.72
CA ASP A 260 1.95 -2.61 29.19
C ASP A 260 0.62 -3.00 29.87
N LEU A 261 -0.16 -3.91 29.30
CA LEU A 261 -1.41 -4.39 29.92
C LEU A 261 -1.14 -5.01 31.30
N TYR A 262 -1.63 -4.36 32.37
CA TYR A 262 -1.56 -4.85 33.75
C TYR A 262 -2.94 -5.31 34.25
N ILE A 263 -3.02 -6.56 34.74
CA ILE A 263 -4.22 -7.10 35.39
C ILE A 263 -3.79 -7.90 36.62
N ASN A 264 -4.37 -7.60 37.77
CA ASN A 264 -4.17 -8.28 39.04
C ASN A 264 -5.54 -8.55 39.70
N ARG A 265 -6.12 -9.72 39.41
CA ARG A 265 -7.51 -10.04 39.76
C ARG A 265 -7.66 -11.46 40.30
N THR A 266 -8.44 -11.64 41.36
CA THR A 266 -8.64 -12.96 41.98
C THR A 266 -9.76 -13.79 41.35
N GLN A 267 -10.51 -13.23 40.39
CA GLN A 267 -11.65 -13.87 39.73
C GLN A 267 -11.23 -14.81 38.59
N SER A 268 -12.20 -15.58 38.08
CA SER A 268 -12.06 -16.34 36.81
C SER A 268 -12.26 -15.43 35.59
N ASN A 269 -11.93 -15.91 34.39
CA ASN A 269 -12.09 -15.20 33.12
C ASN A 269 -11.22 -13.93 33.06
N VAL A 270 -9.90 -14.13 33.08
CA VAL A 270 -8.92 -13.05 33.11
C VAL A 270 -8.14 -12.99 31.81
N GLY A 271 -8.07 -11.79 31.24
CA GLY A 271 -7.37 -11.41 30.00
C GLY A 271 -7.83 -10.01 29.58
N LEU A 272 -7.30 -9.45 28.48
CA LEU A 272 -7.88 -8.22 27.91
C LEU A 272 -9.39 -8.39 27.70
N PHE A 273 -9.76 -9.51 27.07
CA PHE A 273 -11.12 -10.01 27.04
C PHE A 273 -11.25 -11.13 28.07
N GLY A 274 -12.01 -10.92 29.14
CA GLY A 274 -12.26 -11.96 30.13
C GLY A 274 -13.02 -13.13 29.53
N GLU A 275 -14.07 -12.84 28.76
CA GLU A 275 -14.90 -13.84 28.09
C GLU A 275 -15.34 -13.34 26.72
N GLN A 276 -15.14 -14.18 25.70
CA GLN A 276 -15.69 -14.04 24.37
C GLN A 276 -16.79 -15.10 24.20
N THR A 277 -18.02 -14.66 23.97
CA THR A 277 -19.22 -15.53 23.79
C THR A 277 -19.57 -15.77 22.32
N GLY A 278 -18.75 -15.27 21.41
CA GLY A 278 -18.90 -15.35 19.95
C GLY A 278 -18.04 -14.28 19.26
N GLY A 279 -18.36 -13.95 18.01
CA GLY A 279 -17.69 -12.87 17.28
C GLY A 279 -16.22 -13.16 16.95
N THR A 280 -15.46 -12.11 16.62
CA THR A 280 -14.07 -12.23 16.15
C THR A 280 -13.16 -11.21 16.81
N ILE A 281 -12.02 -11.67 17.33
CA ILE A 281 -10.90 -10.84 17.78
C ILE A 281 -9.74 -11.07 16.83
N LYS A 282 -9.26 -10.01 16.18
CA LYS A 282 -8.33 -10.13 15.06
C LYS A 282 -7.21 -9.09 15.11
N ARG A 283 -6.01 -9.46 14.66
CA ARG A 283 -4.85 -8.55 14.52
C ARG A 283 -4.52 -7.74 15.78
N VAL A 284 -4.78 -8.32 16.95
CA VAL A 284 -4.40 -7.71 18.24
C VAL A 284 -2.99 -8.15 18.60
N ARG A 285 -2.10 -7.18 18.90
CA ARG A 285 -0.72 -7.45 19.34
C ARG A 285 -0.49 -6.86 20.72
N LEU A 286 -0.35 -7.72 21.72
CA LEU A 286 -0.04 -7.33 23.09
C LEU A 286 1.47 -7.31 23.32
N VAL A 287 1.98 -6.24 23.92
CA VAL A 287 3.42 -6.08 24.21
C VAL A 287 3.58 -5.80 25.70
N ASN A 288 4.51 -6.51 26.34
CA ASN A 288 4.84 -6.35 27.76
C ASN A 288 3.63 -6.55 28.71
N VAL A 289 2.90 -7.65 28.56
CA VAL A 289 1.77 -7.97 29.46
C VAL A 289 2.25 -8.34 30.86
N ASN A 290 1.49 -7.97 31.89
CA ASN A 290 1.71 -8.41 33.27
C ASN A 290 0.38 -8.79 33.91
N ILE A 291 0.08 -10.08 33.90
CA ILE A 291 -1.19 -10.62 34.39
C ILE A 291 -0.92 -11.51 35.60
N VAL A 292 -1.58 -11.19 36.71
CA VAL A 292 -1.61 -11.96 37.94
C VAL A 292 -3.06 -12.32 38.26
N ALA A 293 -3.35 -13.61 38.38
CA ALA A 293 -4.69 -14.11 38.62
C ALA A 293 -4.72 -15.22 39.68
N ASN A 294 -5.87 -15.41 40.33
CA ASN A 294 -6.10 -16.52 41.28
C ASN A 294 -7.33 -17.40 40.93
N GLY A 295 -8.00 -17.13 39.81
CA GLY A 295 -9.17 -17.88 39.36
C GLY A 295 -8.87 -18.89 38.23
N SER A 296 -9.92 -19.35 37.57
CA SER A 296 -9.82 -20.24 36.40
C SER A 296 -9.96 -19.46 35.09
N MET A 297 -9.51 -20.05 33.97
CA MET A 297 -9.63 -19.46 32.62
C MET A 297 -8.87 -18.13 32.51
N VAL A 298 -7.55 -18.23 32.48
CA VAL A 298 -6.63 -17.08 32.45
C VAL A 298 -5.80 -17.13 31.18
N GLY A 299 -5.88 -16.07 30.37
CA GLY A 299 -5.07 -15.88 29.17
C GLY A 299 -4.67 -14.42 29.01
N ALA A 300 -3.63 -14.12 28.22
CA ALA A 300 -3.26 -12.73 28.02
C ALA A 300 -4.30 -11.95 27.21
N LEU A 301 -4.76 -12.55 26.10
CA LEU A 301 -5.75 -11.95 25.23
C LEU A 301 -7.17 -12.31 25.64
N VAL A 302 -7.44 -13.61 25.81
CA VAL A 302 -8.79 -14.10 26.16
C VAL A 302 -8.76 -15.07 27.35
N GLY A 303 -9.58 -14.84 28.37
CA GLY A 303 -9.77 -15.80 29.47
C GLY A 303 -10.48 -17.06 28.99
N LYS A 304 -11.74 -16.91 28.57
CA LYS A 304 -12.56 -17.96 27.94
C LYS A 304 -13.03 -17.53 26.55
N SER A 305 -12.86 -18.39 25.54
CA SER A 305 -13.25 -18.12 24.14
C SER A 305 -14.26 -19.13 23.60
N ASP A 306 -15.39 -18.61 23.12
CA ASP A 306 -16.43 -19.29 22.33
C ASP A 306 -16.48 -18.79 20.86
N GLY A 307 -15.55 -17.93 20.42
CA GLY A 307 -15.53 -17.30 19.09
C GLY A 307 -14.18 -17.40 18.38
N ASP A 308 -13.98 -16.62 17.31
CA ASP A 308 -12.76 -16.68 16.51
C ASP A 308 -11.67 -15.72 17.03
N VAL A 309 -10.43 -16.21 17.07
CA VAL A 309 -9.21 -15.44 17.40
C VAL A 309 -8.20 -15.61 16.28
N GLU A 310 -8.00 -14.58 15.47
CA GLU A 310 -7.24 -14.67 14.23
C GLU A 310 -6.08 -13.66 14.15
N ASP A 311 -4.92 -14.12 13.71
CA ASP A 311 -3.78 -13.23 13.46
C ASP A 311 -3.38 -12.40 14.70
N CYS A 312 -3.46 -12.97 15.90
CA CYS A 312 -3.22 -12.29 17.17
C CYS A 312 -1.87 -12.70 17.78
N ALA A 313 -1.26 -11.81 18.57
CA ALA A 313 0.09 -11.99 19.09
C ALA A 313 0.27 -11.47 20.51
N VAL A 314 1.11 -12.16 21.28
CA VAL A 314 1.69 -11.66 22.54
C VAL A 314 3.20 -11.65 22.41
N ILE A 315 3.82 -10.48 22.45
CA ILE A 315 5.23 -10.25 22.09
C ILE A 315 6.19 -10.41 23.28
N SER A 316 5.71 -10.09 24.48
CA SER A 316 6.46 -10.22 25.72
C SER A 316 5.54 -10.09 26.93
N GLY A 317 6.02 -10.54 28.08
CA GLY A 317 5.32 -10.38 29.35
C GLY A 317 5.11 -11.68 30.10
N THR A 318 4.38 -11.61 31.21
CA THR A 318 4.11 -12.73 32.11
C THR A 318 2.62 -12.93 32.34
N VAL A 319 2.19 -14.20 32.32
CA VAL A 319 0.86 -14.62 32.77
C VAL A 319 1.03 -15.56 33.97
N LYS A 320 0.68 -15.08 35.15
CA LYS A 320 0.88 -15.76 36.43
C LYS A 320 -0.46 -16.09 37.08
N ASN A 321 -0.73 -17.37 37.32
CA ASN A 321 -1.93 -17.84 38.03
C ASN A 321 -1.55 -18.58 39.32
N GLU A 322 -1.78 -17.98 40.49
CA GLU A 322 -1.33 -18.51 41.79
C GLU A 322 -2.46 -19.11 42.63
N GLY A 323 -3.67 -19.16 42.07
CA GLY A 323 -4.84 -19.60 42.80
C GLY A 323 -4.87 -21.10 43.07
N SER A 324 -5.45 -21.49 44.21
CA SER A 324 -5.86 -22.88 44.47
C SER A 324 -6.94 -23.38 43.49
N SER A 325 -7.60 -22.45 42.78
CA SER A 325 -8.65 -22.71 41.77
C SER A 325 -8.15 -22.50 40.33
N ALA A 326 -6.83 -22.44 40.11
CA ALA A 326 -6.23 -22.32 38.79
C ALA A 326 -6.57 -23.55 37.93
N GLY A 327 -7.58 -23.45 37.06
CA GLY A 327 -8.02 -24.58 36.25
C GLY A 327 -7.38 -24.64 34.86
N HIS A 328 -7.25 -23.48 34.21
CA HIS A 328 -6.84 -23.33 32.81
C HIS A 328 -6.06 -22.03 32.62
N THR A 329 -4.76 -22.13 32.32
CA THR A 329 -3.89 -20.98 32.12
C THR A 329 -3.16 -21.11 30.78
N GLY A 330 -3.26 -20.09 29.93
CA GLY A 330 -2.61 -20.04 28.62
C GLY A 330 -1.87 -18.74 28.37
N GLY A 331 -0.84 -18.77 27.53
CA GLY A 331 -0.11 -17.56 27.13
C GLY A 331 -0.95 -16.60 26.27
N LEU A 332 -1.88 -17.11 25.45
CA LEU A 332 -2.82 -16.32 24.65
C LEU A 332 -4.26 -16.48 25.16
N VAL A 333 -4.74 -17.72 25.27
CA VAL A 333 -6.13 -18.05 25.66
C VAL A 333 -6.15 -19.03 26.83
N GLY A 334 -6.94 -18.75 27.87
CA GLY A 334 -7.07 -19.67 29.01
C GLY A 334 -7.82 -20.95 28.65
N TYR A 335 -9.06 -20.80 28.19
CA TYR A 335 -9.96 -21.91 27.84
C TYR A 335 -10.67 -21.64 26.51
N GLN A 336 -10.49 -22.52 25.54
CA GLN A 336 -11.22 -22.50 24.27
C GLN A 336 -12.32 -23.55 24.30
N ASN A 337 -13.55 -23.12 24.09
CA ASN A 337 -14.72 -23.98 24.08
C ASN A 337 -15.31 -24.19 22.67
N ALA A 338 -15.21 -23.18 21.81
CA ALA A 338 -15.66 -23.22 20.41
C ALA A 338 -14.81 -22.29 19.54
N GLY A 339 -15.21 -22.09 18.28
CA GLY A 339 -14.53 -21.20 17.33
C GLY A 339 -13.16 -21.70 16.86
N SER A 340 -12.38 -20.81 16.23
CA SER A 340 -11.03 -21.11 15.75
C SER A 340 -9.99 -20.14 16.32
N ILE A 341 -8.83 -20.69 16.73
CA ILE A 341 -7.63 -19.89 17.01
C ILE A 341 -6.66 -20.13 15.85
N PHE A 342 -6.36 -19.09 15.10
CA PHE A 342 -5.70 -19.22 13.80
C PHE A 342 -4.60 -18.19 13.58
N ARG A 343 -3.46 -18.64 13.03
CA ARG A 343 -2.31 -17.80 12.67
C ARG A 343 -1.82 -16.85 13.78
N SER A 344 -1.83 -17.34 15.01
CA SER A 344 -1.59 -16.55 16.21
C SER A 344 -0.40 -17.11 17.01
N TYR A 345 0.24 -16.28 17.84
CA TYR A 345 1.44 -16.71 18.58
C TYR A 345 1.63 -16.01 19.93
N SER A 346 2.39 -16.64 20.84
CA SER A 346 2.71 -16.06 22.15
C SER A 346 4.16 -16.28 22.57
N HIS A 347 4.78 -15.21 23.04
CA HIS A 347 6.09 -15.19 23.67
C HIS A 347 6.00 -15.00 25.20
N ALA A 348 4.79 -14.99 25.78
CA ALA A 348 4.59 -14.76 27.21
C ALA A 348 5.09 -15.94 28.06
N ASP A 349 5.79 -15.64 29.15
CA ASP A 349 6.15 -16.63 30.15
C ASP A 349 4.92 -16.94 31.00
N VAL A 350 4.56 -18.23 31.09
CA VAL A 350 3.35 -18.69 31.79
C VAL A 350 3.74 -19.40 33.08
N MET A 351 3.16 -18.98 34.19
CA MET A 351 3.38 -19.56 35.51
C MET A 351 2.04 -19.93 36.12
N SER A 352 1.85 -21.17 36.57
CA SER A 352 0.55 -21.63 37.08
C SER A 352 0.70 -22.60 38.24
N SER A 353 -0.14 -22.46 39.26
CA SER A 353 -0.38 -23.49 40.29
C SER A 353 -1.43 -24.52 39.87
N GLY A 354 -2.03 -24.33 38.69
CA GLY A 354 -3.18 -25.07 38.19
C GLY A 354 -2.86 -26.34 37.42
N ASN A 355 -3.86 -27.18 37.16
CA ASN A 355 -3.64 -28.47 36.49
C ASN A 355 -3.40 -28.37 34.98
N ASN A 356 -4.13 -27.51 34.26
CA ASN A 356 -3.96 -27.35 32.81
C ASN A 356 -3.29 -26.01 32.50
N CYS A 357 -2.03 -26.08 32.06
CA CYS A 357 -1.22 -24.92 31.74
C CYS A 357 -0.57 -25.10 30.37
N GLY A 358 -0.73 -24.13 29.47
CA GLY A 358 -0.13 -24.16 28.15
C GLY A 358 0.65 -22.88 27.83
N GLY A 359 1.77 -23.00 27.12
CA GLY A 359 2.51 -21.83 26.61
C GLY A 359 1.68 -20.95 25.67
N PHE A 360 0.62 -21.51 25.08
CA PHE A 360 -0.31 -20.82 24.18
C PHE A 360 -1.76 -20.90 24.66
N VAL A 361 -2.31 -22.11 24.84
CA VAL A 361 -3.69 -22.33 25.30
C VAL A 361 -3.73 -23.23 26.52
N GLY A 362 -4.46 -22.86 27.57
CA GLY A 362 -4.60 -23.71 28.76
C GLY A 362 -5.36 -25.00 28.45
N THR A 363 -6.56 -24.89 27.88
CA THR A 363 -7.35 -26.06 27.46
C THR A 363 -8.14 -25.79 26.18
N VAL A 364 -8.14 -26.77 25.27
CA VAL A 364 -8.98 -26.81 24.06
C VAL A 364 -10.06 -27.87 24.28
N ASN A 365 -11.28 -27.44 24.58
CA ASN A 365 -12.44 -28.32 24.79
C ASN A 365 -13.25 -28.52 23.51
N GLY A 366 -13.31 -27.50 22.65
CA GLY A 366 -13.96 -27.56 21.34
C GLY A 366 -13.39 -26.50 20.40
N GLY A 367 -13.78 -26.56 19.13
CA GLY A 367 -13.18 -25.72 18.08
C GLY A 367 -11.87 -26.28 17.52
N SER A 368 -11.03 -25.41 16.97
CA SER A 368 -9.71 -25.79 16.43
C SER A 368 -8.63 -24.76 16.73
N VAL A 369 -7.38 -25.23 16.86
CA VAL A 369 -6.18 -24.38 16.94
C VAL A 369 -5.27 -24.74 15.79
N SER A 370 -4.95 -23.78 14.91
CA SER A 370 -4.12 -24.07 13.74
C SER A 370 -3.16 -22.96 13.33
N GLN A 371 -2.03 -23.36 12.75
CA GLN A 371 -0.97 -22.45 12.31
C GLN A 371 -0.45 -21.50 13.40
N CYS A 372 -0.32 -21.99 14.63
CA CYS A 372 0.05 -21.16 15.79
C CYS A 372 1.39 -21.59 16.39
N PHE A 373 2.02 -20.72 17.19
CA PHE A 373 3.21 -21.15 17.95
C PHE A 373 3.38 -20.43 19.28
N SER A 374 4.20 -21.00 20.17
CA SER A 374 4.61 -20.32 21.40
C SER A 374 6.09 -20.49 21.73
N THR A 375 6.69 -19.48 22.35
CA THR A 375 8.11 -19.52 22.75
C THR A 375 8.38 -19.17 24.21
N GLY A 376 7.36 -18.77 24.98
CA GLY A 376 7.53 -18.50 26.39
C GLY A 376 7.75 -19.77 27.20
N SER A 377 8.36 -19.64 28.37
CA SER A 377 8.52 -20.75 29.31
C SER A 377 7.20 -21.09 30.00
N VAL A 378 7.01 -22.35 30.38
CA VAL A 378 5.89 -22.79 31.22
C VAL A 378 6.43 -23.32 32.54
N THR A 379 6.01 -22.70 33.64
CA THR A 379 6.51 -23.00 34.99
C THR A 379 5.37 -23.41 35.92
N ASP A 380 5.52 -24.56 36.55
CA ASP A 380 4.67 -25.01 37.65
C ASP A 380 5.07 -24.29 38.94
N LEU A 381 4.14 -23.58 39.57
CA LEU A 381 4.36 -22.88 40.84
C LEU A 381 4.22 -23.79 42.06
N THR A 382 3.77 -25.04 41.87
CA THR A 382 3.64 -26.02 42.95
C THR A 382 4.91 -26.85 43.14
N VAL A 383 5.06 -27.46 44.32
CA VAL A 383 6.20 -28.34 44.64
C VAL A 383 6.12 -29.69 43.90
N ALA A 384 4.99 -29.99 43.24
CA ALA A 384 4.74 -31.26 42.55
C ALA A 384 5.26 -31.20 41.09
N LYS A 385 6.54 -31.57 40.89
CA LYS A 385 7.29 -31.49 39.61
C LYS A 385 6.69 -32.20 38.36
N ASN A 386 5.49 -32.79 38.43
CA ASN A 386 4.95 -33.67 37.39
C ASN A 386 3.45 -33.47 37.11
N ALA A 387 2.94 -32.23 37.08
CA ALA A 387 1.64 -31.99 36.44
C ALA A 387 1.75 -32.35 34.95
N SER A 388 1.12 -33.46 34.54
CA SER A 388 1.18 -34.00 33.17
C SER A 388 0.57 -33.07 32.12
N SER A 389 -0.20 -32.07 32.56
CA SER A 389 -0.95 -31.12 31.72
C SER A 389 -0.36 -29.70 31.73
N HIS A 390 0.94 -29.58 32.06
CA HIS A 390 1.76 -28.38 31.82
C HIS A 390 2.52 -28.56 30.50
N GLY A 391 1.91 -28.09 29.43
CA GLY A 391 2.35 -28.27 28.06
C GLY A 391 3.06 -27.05 27.49
N GLY A 392 4.08 -27.28 26.65
CA GLY A 392 4.81 -26.20 25.98
C GLY A 392 3.98 -25.37 25.01
N PHE A 393 2.83 -25.89 24.54
CA PHE A 393 1.87 -25.17 23.69
C PHE A 393 0.45 -25.25 24.26
N VAL A 394 -0.16 -26.45 24.30
CA VAL A 394 -1.47 -26.68 24.95
C VAL A 394 -1.35 -27.56 26.19
N GLY A 395 -2.02 -27.18 27.29
CA GLY A 395 -2.08 -27.97 28.52
C GLY A 395 -2.90 -29.27 28.38
N SER A 396 -4.13 -29.16 27.85
CA SER A 396 -5.02 -30.31 27.55
C SER A 396 -5.94 -30.01 26.36
N GLY A 397 -6.26 -31.02 25.54
CA GLY A 397 -7.20 -30.90 24.42
C GLY A 397 -6.82 -31.70 23.17
N SER A 398 -7.75 -31.76 22.22
CA SER A 398 -7.58 -32.35 20.88
C SER A 398 -7.89 -31.28 19.82
N SER A 399 -7.64 -31.54 18.52
CA SER A 399 -7.83 -30.56 17.41
C SER A 399 -6.78 -29.44 17.30
N ILE A 400 -5.51 -29.82 17.42
CA ILE A 400 -4.34 -28.94 17.27
C ILE A 400 -3.62 -29.31 15.97
N TYR A 401 -3.51 -28.36 15.03
CA TYR A 401 -2.97 -28.61 13.69
C TYR A 401 -1.84 -27.65 13.35
N THR A 402 -0.71 -28.15 12.82
CA THR A 402 0.41 -27.28 12.40
C THR A 402 0.79 -26.25 13.47
N CYS A 403 0.89 -26.67 14.73
CA CYS A 403 1.24 -25.81 15.84
C CYS A 403 2.58 -26.20 16.46
N TYR A 404 3.34 -25.24 16.94
CA TYR A 404 4.73 -25.44 17.35
C TYR A 404 5.05 -24.79 18.70
N TYR A 405 6.04 -25.32 19.42
CA TYR A 405 6.58 -24.65 20.60
C TYR A 405 8.07 -24.82 20.79
N ASN A 406 8.64 -23.88 21.53
CA ASN A 406 10.06 -23.84 21.85
C ASN A 406 10.42 -24.81 22.98
N LEU A 407 10.94 -25.98 22.61
CA LEU A 407 11.38 -27.04 23.53
C LEU A 407 12.50 -26.58 24.47
N THR A 408 13.41 -25.73 23.99
CA THR A 408 14.55 -25.23 24.79
C THR A 408 14.05 -24.41 25.97
N LYS A 409 12.95 -23.67 25.79
CA LYS A 409 12.31 -22.86 26.84
C LYS A 409 11.47 -23.68 27.82
N GLN A 410 11.17 -24.94 27.49
CA GLN A 410 10.50 -25.91 28.37
C GLN A 410 11.47 -26.83 29.13
N GLY A 411 12.76 -26.47 29.21
CA GLY A 411 13.77 -27.31 29.88
C GLY A 411 14.07 -28.62 29.15
N GLY A 412 13.76 -28.72 27.84
CA GLY A 412 14.14 -29.86 27.00
C GLY A 412 13.19 -31.06 27.05
N VAL A 413 12.05 -30.97 27.74
CA VAL A 413 11.07 -32.06 27.83
C VAL A 413 9.83 -31.70 27.02
N ALA A 414 9.53 -32.51 26.00
CA ALA A 414 8.33 -32.31 25.18
C ALA A 414 7.08 -32.72 25.98
N LYS A 415 6.21 -31.75 26.29
CA LYS A 415 4.94 -31.93 27.00
C LYS A 415 3.86 -31.07 26.35
N GLY A 416 2.61 -31.53 26.35
CA GLY A 416 1.47 -30.82 25.74
C GLY A 416 1.28 -31.11 24.24
N GLY A 417 0.14 -30.70 23.70
CA GLY A 417 -0.18 -30.86 22.28
C GLY A 417 0.61 -29.87 21.40
N GLY A 418 0.96 -30.25 20.16
CA GLY A 418 1.78 -29.47 19.23
C GLY A 418 3.19 -30.04 19.01
N THR A 419 3.92 -29.52 18.03
CA THR A 419 5.25 -30.00 17.63
C THR A 419 6.36 -29.23 18.35
N ALA A 420 7.22 -29.95 19.07
CA ALA A 420 8.36 -29.36 19.77
C ALA A 420 9.51 -29.04 18.79
N LEU A 421 10.04 -27.82 18.84
CA LEU A 421 11.23 -27.41 18.08
C LEU A 421 12.23 -26.74 19.03
N ASN A 422 13.53 -26.89 18.78
CA ASN A 422 14.55 -26.16 19.53
C ASN A 422 14.60 -24.67 19.12
N GLU A 423 15.27 -23.84 19.91
CA GLU A 423 15.42 -22.40 19.66
C GLU A 423 15.92 -22.06 18.24
N ALA A 424 16.87 -22.84 17.71
CA ALA A 424 17.43 -22.57 16.38
C ALA A 424 16.44 -22.93 15.26
N ASP A 425 15.68 -24.00 15.42
CA ASP A 425 14.69 -24.45 14.44
C ASP A 425 13.43 -23.60 14.45
N MET A 426 13.06 -23.03 15.61
CA MET A 426 11.99 -22.01 15.70
C MET A 426 12.28 -20.75 14.87
N LYS A 427 13.53 -20.54 14.44
CA LYS A 427 13.95 -19.38 13.62
C LYS A 427 14.24 -19.75 12.17
N LYS A 428 13.79 -20.92 11.70
CA LYS A 428 13.97 -21.39 10.32
C LYS A 428 12.62 -21.64 9.65
N ALA A 429 12.39 -21.01 8.49
CA ALA A 429 11.17 -21.19 7.71
C ALA A 429 10.83 -22.67 7.45
N SER A 430 11.86 -23.46 7.11
CA SER A 430 11.75 -24.89 6.77
C SER A 430 11.27 -25.78 7.92
N SER A 431 11.29 -25.31 9.16
CA SER A 431 10.78 -26.05 10.32
C SER A 431 9.25 -26.03 10.42
N TYR A 432 8.62 -25.11 9.69
CA TYR A 432 7.18 -24.87 9.74
C TYR A 432 6.53 -25.26 8.41
N SER A 433 5.29 -25.72 8.48
CA SER A 433 4.42 -25.88 7.31
C SER A 433 3.51 -24.65 7.14
N PHE A 434 4.07 -23.46 7.35
CA PHE A 434 3.38 -22.18 7.19
C PHE A 434 3.50 -21.65 5.77
N ASP A 435 2.54 -20.83 5.37
CA ASP A 435 2.59 -20.10 4.12
C ASP A 435 3.36 -18.77 4.32
N TYR A 436 4.66 -18.83 4.03
CA TYR A 436 5.58 -17.69 4.07
C TYR A 436 5.47 -16.76 2.85
N GLN A 437 4.71 -17.16 1.85
CA GLN A 437 4.43 -16.28 0.70
C GLN A 437 3.34 -15.29 1.07
N ASN A 438 2.26 -15.72 1.72
CA ASN A 438 1.09 -14.88 1.91
C ASN A 438 0.90 -14.36 3.34
N TYR A 439 1.20 -15.17 4.36
CA TYR A 439 0.78 -14.86 5.73
C TYR A 439 1.93 -14.67 6.70
N TRP A 440 3.05 -15.37 6.51
CA TRP A 440 4.18 -15.35 7.43
C TRP A 440 5.43 -14.75 6.80
N HIS A 441 6.27 -14.14 7.62
CA HIS A 441 7.61 -13.69 7.27
C HIS A 441 8.61 -14.20 8.30
N ILE A 442 9.83 -14.52 7.86
CA ILE A 442 10.97 -14.84 8.72
C ILE A 442 12.25 -14.44 7.97
N GLY A 443 13.19 -13.75 8.63
CA GLY A 443 14.47 -13.38 7.99
C GLY A 443 15.19 -12.20 8.62
N ASP A 444 14.49 -11.11 8.94
CA ASP A 444 15.08 -9.97 9.64
C ASP A 444 14.99 -10.16 11.16
N TYR A 445 16.14 -10.17 11.86
CA TYR A 445 16.19 -10.33 13.31
C TYR A 445 15.47 -9.21 14.07
N LYS A 446 15.28 -8.03 13.44
CA LYS A 446 14.50 -6.93 14.01
C LYS A 446 13.00 -7.23 14.00
N VAL A 447 12.55 -8.11 13.11
CA VAL A 447 11.17 -8.55 13.01
C VAL A 447 10.98 -9.76 13.93
N ASN A 448 10.15 -9.59 14.96
CA ASN A 448 9.81 -10.60 15.96
C ASN A 448 10.98 -11.45 16.49
N LYS A 449 12.16 -10.83 16.70
CA LYS A 449 13.38 -11.50 17.22
C LYS A 449 13.85 -12.71 16.38
N GLY A 450 13.54 -12.70 15.08
CA GLY A 450 13.86 -13.77 14.13
C GLY A 450 12.92 -14.98 14.15
N TYR A 451 11.85 -14.95 14.96
CA TYR A 451 10.75 -15.93 14.86
C TYR A 451 9.80 -15.56 13.69
N PRO A 452 8.92 -16.47 13.26
CA PRO A 452 7.87 -16.12 12.29
C PRO A 452 7.04 -14.93 12.78
N GLU A 453 6.83 -13.95 11.92
CA GLU A 453 5.94 -12.81 12.14
C GLU A 453 4.80 -12.87 11.13
N ASN A 454 3.58 -12.63 11.60
CA ASN A 454 2.44 -12.50 10.70
C ASN A 454 2.61 -11.21 9.89
N ARG A 455 2.53 -11.30 8.56
CA ARG A 455 2.75 -10.16 7.66
C ARG A 455 1.79 -9.01 7.92
N LYS A 456 0.63 -9.28 8.53
CA LYS A 456 -0.36 -8.25 8.93
C LYS A 456 0.13 -7.31 10.01
N PHE A 457 1.20 -7.65 10.71
CA PHE A 457 1.87 -6.80 11.70
C PHE A 457 3.05 -6.01 11.14
N ILE A 458 3.46 -6.27 9.90
CA ILE A 458 4.55 -5.55 9.26
C ILE A 458 4.01 -4.22 8.74
N LYS A 459 4.56 -3.12 9.27
CA LYS A 459 4.21 -1.75 8.87
C LYS A 459 5.40 -1.08 8.20
N PHE A 460 5.13 -0.25 7.19
CA PHE A 460 6.13 0.67 6.66
C PHE A 460 6.48 1.71 7.72
N LYS A 461 7.77 2.04 7.84
CA LYS A 461 8.27 2.98 8.87
C LYS A 461 7.72 4.40 8.69
N LYS A 462 7.44 4.80 7.45
CA LYS A 462 6.95 6.13 7.07
C LYS A 462 5.95 6.04 5.92
N GLY A 463 5.02 6.98 5.89
CA GLY A 463 3.94 7.07 4.92
C GLY A 463 2.67 6.35 5.36
N LYS A 464 1.53 6.76 4.79
CA LYS A 464 0.21 6.16 5.01
C LYS A 464 -0.26 5.30 3.84
N GLY A 465 0.53 5.21 2.76
CA GLY A 465 0.19 4.44 1.56
C GLY A 465 -0.88 5.10 0.69
N ILE A 466 -1.22 6.37 0.95
CA ILE A 466 -2.12 7.17 0.11
C ILE A 466 -1.32 8.01 -0.88
N SER A 467 -1.92 8.46 -1.98
CA SER A 467 -1.19 9.17 -3.05
C SER A 467 -0.42 10.42 -2.57
N LYS A 468 -0.96 11.17 -1.59
CA LYS A 468 -0.32 12.36 -1.00
C LYS A 468 0.75 12.02 0.06
N ASP A 469 0.75 10.81 0.59
CA ASP A 469 1.63 10.35 1.66
C ASP A 469 1.95 8.85 1.45
N PRO A 470 2.76 8.54 0.41
CA PRO A 470 3.04 7.16 0.01
C PRO A 470 3.93 6.46 1.03
N PHE A 471 3.86 5.12 1.08
CA PHE A 471 4.81 4.34 1.85
C PHE A 471 6.23 4.50 1.32
N LEU A 472 7.19 4.74 2.22
CA LEU A 472 8.58 4.98 1.84
C LEU A 472 9.40 3.68 1.90
N ILE A 473 10.17 3.41 0.84
CA ILE A 473 10.97 2.19 0.66
C ILE A 473 12.46 2.54 0.83
N TYR A 474 13.10 1.98 1.86
CA TYR A 474 14.51 2.25 2.18
C TYR A 474 15.45 1.07 1.93
N ASN A 475 14.92 -0.15 1.87
CA ASN A 475 15.72 -1.37 1.81
C ASN A 475 14.98 -2.50 1.06
N GLN A 476 15.65 -3.62 0.84
CA GLN A 476 15.10 -4.79 0.16
C GLN A 476 13.81 -5.32 0.82
N PHE A 477 13.76 -5.36 2.16
CA PHE A 477 12.59 -5.85 2.88
C PHE A 477 11.36 -4.96 2.62
N ASP A 478 11.50 -3.63 2.72
CA ASP A 478 10.41 -2.70 2.39
C ASP A 478 9.88 -2.92 0.96
N LEU A 479 10.79 -3.17 0.00
CA LEU A 479 10.43 -3.42 -1.40
C LEU A 479 9.70 -4.76 -1.56
N GLU A 480 10.12 -5.80 -0.83
CA GLU A 480 9.41 -7.08 -0.79
C GLU A 480 7.99 -6.93 -0.24
N GLN A 481 7.77 -6.02 0.70
CA GLN A 481 6.46 -5.82 1.32
C GLN A 481 5.42 -5.20 0.37
N VAL A 482 5.84 -4.50 -0.69
CA VAL A 482 4.93 -3.84 -1.66
C VAL A 482 3.84 -4.77 -2.18
N ARG A 483 4.15 -6.06 -2.42
CA ARG A 483 3.19 -7.06 -2.90
C ARG A 483 2.00 -7.31 -1.97
N HIS A 484 2.15 -7.01 -0.68
CA HIS A 484 1.11 -7.20 0.33
C HIS A 484 0.21 -5.97 0.49
N PHE A 485 0.57 -4.87 -0.16
CA PHE A 485 -0.12 -3.58 -0.12
C PHE A 485 -0.33 -3.07 -1.55
N ALA A 486 -0.68 -3.97 -2.47
CA ALA A 486 -0.70 -3.73 -3.91
C ALA A 486 -1.70 -2.64 -4.34
N ASP A 487 -2.66 -2.26 -3.49
CA ASP A 487 -3.61 -1.16 -3.68
C ASP A 487 -3.07 0.22 -3.20
N LYS A 488 -1.86 0.27 -2.62
CA LYS A 488 -1.28 1.48 -2.01
C LYS A 488 -0.25 2.17 -2.91
N HIS A 489 0.15 3.37 -2.51
CA HIS A 489 1.17 4.17 -3.20
C HIS A 489 2.52 4.11 -2.46
N PHE A 490 3.61 4.09 -3.23
CA PHE A 490 4.97 3.87 -2.76
C PHE A 490 5.97 4.85 -3.38
N ARG A 491 7.00 5.20 -2.62
CA ARG A 491 8.15 5.97 -3.10
C ARG A 491 9.46 5.40 -2.57
N MET A 492 10.46 5.24 -3.42
CA MET A 492 11.81 4.83 -3.00
C MET A 492 12.62 6.02 -2.44
N GLU A 493 13.40 5.75 -1.41
CA GLU A 493 14.32 6.72 -0.81
C GLU A 493 15.79 6.35 -1.07
N ASN A 494 16.09 5.06 -1.21
CA ASN A 494 17.44 4.56 -1.45
C ASN A 494 17.51 3.74 -2.74
N ASP A 495 18.71 3.68 -3.33
CA ASP A 495 19.05 2.60 -4.25
C ASP A 495 19.02 1.27 -3.48
N ILE A 496 18.43 0.23 -4.07
CA ILE A 496 18.25 -1.09 -3.45
C ILE A 496 18.95 -2.12 -4.30
N VAL A 497 19.97 -2.77 -3.75
CA VAL A 497 20.66 -3.89 -4.40
C VAL A 497 20.14 -5.19 -3.82
N LEU A 498 19.50 -5.99 -4.67
CA LEU A 498 18.87 -7.23 -4.27
C LEU A 498 19.94 -8.31 -4.04
N ASN A 499 19.89 -8.94 -2.88
CA ASN A 499 20.80 -10.03 -2.52
C ASN A 499 20.04 -11.35 -2.42
N TYR A 500 19.60 -11.87 -3.55
CA TYR A 500 19.00 -13.20 -3.63
C TYR A 500 20.05 -14.26 -3.89
N PRO A 501 19.98 -15.43 -3.23
CA PRO A 501 20.73 -16.58 -3.69
C PRO A 501 20.26 -16.92 -5.11
N LYS A 502 21.20 -17.14 -6.04
CA LYS A 502 20.92 -17.52 -7.43
C LYS A 502 20.49 -19.00 -7.54
N SER A 503 19.47 -19.36 -6.77
CA SER A 503 18.87 -20.68 -6.66
C SER A 503 17.36 -20.57 -6.52
N GLY A 504 16.61 -21.55 -7.04
CA GLY A 504 15.15 -21.51 -7.01
C GLY A 504 14.57 -20.48 -7.98
N TYR A 505 13.41 -19.91 -7.66
CA TYR A 505 12.67 -19.01 -8.56
C TYR A 505 13.09 -17.53 -8.49
N GLY A 506 13.93 -17.14 -7.52
CA GLY A 506 14.33 -15.75 -7.30
C GLY A 506 13.17 -14.85 -6.85
N TRP A 507 13.20 -13.59 -7.30
CA TRP A 507 12.16 -12.59 -7.03
C TRP A 507 10.77 -13.16 -7.30
N LEU A 508 9.84 -12.89 -6.38
CA LEU A 508 8.41 -13.05 -6.63
C LEU A 508 7.92 -11.74 -7.24
N PRO A 509 7.45 -11.70 -8.50
CA PRO A 509 6.79 -10.53 -9.06
C PRO A 509 5.70 -9.92 -8.15
N ILE A 510 5.61 -8.60 -8.10
CA ILE A 510 4.52 -7.88 -7.41
C ILE A 510 3.22 -8.09 -8.22
N GLY A 511 2.14 -8.48 -7.57
CA GLY A 511 0.90 -8.85 -8.26
C GLY A 511 0.90 -10.27 -8.84
N MET A 512 1.71 -11.19 -8.29
CA MET A 512 1.66 -12.61 -8.66
C MET A 512 1.32 -13.49 -7.46
N GLY A 513 0.34 -14.38 -7.62
CA GLY A 513 0.18 -15.56 -6.76
C GLY A 513 -0.63 -15.40 -5.47
N MET A 514 -1.48 -14.39 -5.34
CA MET A 514 -2.42 -14.34 -4.21
C MET A 514 -3.72 -15.05 -4.64
N SER A 515 -4.02 -16.19 -4.02
CA SER A 515 -5.17 -17.01 -4.39
C SER A 515 -6.48 -16.25 -4.17
N ASN A 516 -7.44 -16.49 -5.06
CA ASN A 516 -8.79 -15.93 -5.01
C ASN A 516 -9.51 -16.43 -3.74
N ASN A 517 -9.34 -15.78 -2.60
CA ASN A 517 -10.28 -15.91 -1.49
C ASN A 517 -11.20 -14.68 -1.49
N ASN A 518 -12.50 -14.95 -1.53
CA ASN A 518 -13.61 -14.00 -1.65
C ASN A 518 -13.77 -13.03 -0.45
N ASN A 519 -12.67 -12.54 0.12
CA ASN A 519 -12.68 -11.67 1.29
C ASN A 519 -12.22 -10.24 0.99
N GLY A 520 -11.97 -9.84 -0.26
CA GLY A 520 -11.88 -8.41 -0.63
C GLY A 520 -10.66 -7.62 -0.11
N TRP A 521 -9.57 -8.27 0.32
CA TRP A 521 -8.42 -7.58 0.95
C TRP A 521 -7.04 -7.87 0.34
N TRP A 522 -6.95 -8.34 -0.90
CA TRP A 522 -5.70 -8.30 -1.67
C TRP A 522 -6.00 -7.99 -3.12
N ALA A 523 -5.36 -6.96 -3.64
CA ALA A 523 -5.29 -6.78 -5.07
C ALA A 523 -4.27 -7.80 -5.62
N ASN A 524 -4.74 -8.79 -6.38
CA ASN A 524 -3.88 -9.72 -7.13
C ASN A 524 -3.03 -9.02 -8.20
N ILE A 525 -3.21 -7.71 -8.37
CA ILE A 525 -2.64 -6.87 -9.41
C ILE A 525 -2.27 -5.54 -8.73
N PHE A 526 -1.13 -4.95 -9.06
CA PHE A 526 -0.73 -3.67 -8.48
C PHE A 526 -1.62 -2.53 -8.99
N GLN A 527 -2.36 -1.86 -8.11
CA GLN A 527 -3.32 -0.80 -8.46
C GLN A 527 -2.82 0.62 -8.18
N GLY A 528 -1.82 0.76 -7.32
CA GLY A 528 -1.36 2.07 -6.88
C GLY A 528 -0.31 2.74 -7.76
N THR A 529 0.53 3.56 -7.13
CA THR A 529 1.66 4.23 -7.77
C THR A 529 2.96 3.74 -7.16
N PHE A 530 3.93 3.36 -7.99
CA PHE A 530 5.30 3.08 -7.58
C PHE A 530 6.22 4.17 -8.16
N ASP A 531 6.69 5.07 -7.31
CA ASP A 531 7.64 6.12 -7.68
C ASP A 531 9.06 5.72 -7.24
N GLY A 532 9.90 5.37 -8.21
CA GLY A 532 11.31 5.07 -7.96
C GLY A 532 12.10 6.29 -7.50
N ASN A 533 11.57 7.52 -7.60
CA ASN A 533 12.22 8.75 -7.15
C ASN A 533 13.67 8.91 -7.68
N ASN A 534 13.90 8.47 -8.93
CA ASN A 534 15.19 8.41 -9.60
C ASN A 534 16.24 7.49 -8.92
N LYS A 535 15.77 6.59 -8.04
CA LYS A 535 16.58 5.53 -7.41
C LYS A 535 16.59 4.28 -8.28
N ALA A 536 17.49 3.36 -7.94
CA ALA A 536 17.74 2.15 -8.69
C ALA A 536 17.40 0.88 -7.91
N ILE A 537 16.95 -0.14 -8.62
CA ILE A 537 16.92 -1.53 -8.16
C ILE A 537 18.00 -2.29 -8.92
N GLY A 538 18.96 -2.83 -8.18
CA GLY A 538 20.10 -3.59 -8.69
C GLY A 538 19.95 -5.10 -8.52
N ASN A 539 20.56 -5.90 -9.40
CA ASN A 539 20.73 -7.35 -9.25
C ASN A 539 19.43 -8.16 -9.20
N LEU A 540 18.46 -7.83 -10.06
CA LEU A 540 17.17 -8.53 -10.10
C LEU A 540 17.35 -9.96 -10.66
N TYR A 541 17.22 -10.97 -9.80
CA TYR A 541 17.30 -12.39 -10.16
C TYR A 541 15.92 -13.04 -10.28
N MET A 542 15.63 -13.70 -11.40
CA MET A 542 14.43 -14.52 -11.61
C MET A 542 14.69 -15.72 -12.53
N TYR A 543 14.18 -16.89 -12.14
CA TYR A 543 14.27 -18.11 -12.95
C TYR A 543 12.88 -18.76 -13.06
N ARG A 544 12.07 -18.32 -14.03
CA ARG A 544 10.64 -18.63 -14.19
C ARG A 544 10.26 -18.90 -15.65
N ARG A 545 11.00 -19.78 -16.33
CA ARG A 545 10.86 -20.08 -17.77
C ARG A 545 9.45 -20.54 -18.20
N SER A 546 8.68 -21.12 -17.29
CA SER A 546 7.32 -21.64 -17.53
C SER A 546 6.22 -20.77 -16.93
N THR A 547 6.51 -19.51 -16.59
CA THR A 547 5.52 -18.58 -16.05
C THR A 547 5.41 -17.37 -16.97
N SER A 548 4.19 -17.05 -17.37
CA SER A 548 3.89 -15.86 -18.17
C SER A 548 3.67 -14.62 -17.28
N ASN A 549 3.72 -13.43 -17.86
CA ASN A 549 3.50 -12.16 -17.13
C ASN A 549 4.48 -11.96 -15.97
N VAL A 550 5.77 -12.17 -16.23
CA VAL A 550 6.83 -12.02 -15.23
C VAL A 550 7.57 -10.70 -15.44
N GLY A 551 7.93 -10.05 -14.33
CA GLY A 551 8.71 -8.82 -14.24
C GLY A 551 8.92 -8.43 -12.78
N LEU A 552 9.47 -7.25 -12.51
CA LEU A 552 9.41 -6.67 -11.16
C LEU A 552 7.95 -6.66 -10.67
N PHE A 553 7.05 -6.24 -11.55
CA PHE A 553 5.60 -6.39 -11.47
C PHE A 553 5.11 -7.46 -12.44
N SER A 554 4.21 -8.32 -11.98
CA SER A 554 3.53 -9.29 -12.85
C SER A 554 2.46 -8.61 -13.68
N GLU A 555 1.56 -7.88 -13.02
CA GLU A 555 0.51 -7.13 -13.68
C GLU A 555 0.24 -5.80 -12.96
N LEU A 556 0.02 -4.74 -13.74
CA LEU A 556 -0.51 -3.46 -13.29
C LEU A 556 -2.02 -3.42 -13.56
N ALA A 557 -2.79 -2.87 -12.62
CA ALA A 557 -4.23 -2.70 -12.79
C ALA A 557 -4.52 -1.49 -13.66
N ASN A 558 -5.81 -1.27 -13.93
CA ASN A 558 -6.21 -0.11 -14.71
C ASN A 558 -5.79 1.18 -13.99
N SER A 559 -5.21 2.13 -14.74
CA SER A 559 -4.70 3.42 -14.25
C SER A 559 -3.53 3.37 -13.25
N ALA A 560 -2.95 2.21 -12.97
CA ALA A 560 -1.77 2.09 -12.11
C ALA A 560 -0.54 2.76 -12.75
N ILE A 561 0.39 3.24 -11.92
CA ILE A 561 1.53 4.05 -12.39
C ILE A 561 2.85 3.49 -11.83
N VAL A 562 3.84 3.28 -12.70
CA VAL A 562 5.24 3.03 -12.32
C VAL A 562 6.10 4.12 -12.95
N LYS A 563 6.92 4.82 -12.17
CA LYS A 563 7.73 5.93 -12.69
C LYS A 563 9.08 6.13 -12.01
N ASN A 564 9.96 6.90 -12.66
CA ASN A 564 11.23 7.42 -12.13
C ASN A 564 12.15 6.32 -11.58
N LEU A 565 12.35 5.23 -12.29
CA LEU A 565 13.01 4.03 -11.78
C LEU A 565 14.14 3.56 -12.69
N PHE A 566 15.30 3.29 -12.09
CA PHE A 566 16.38 2.59 -12.77
C PHE A 566 16.38 1.10 -12.37
N ILE A 567 16.54 0.21 -13.34
CA ILE A 567 16.85 -1.21 -13.11
C ILE A 567 18.26 -1.45 -13.65
N ILE A 568 19.17 -1.87 -12.78
CA ILE A 568 20.58 -2.09 -13.13
C ILE A 568 20.92 -3.55 -12.91
N ASP A 569 21.52 -4.20 -13.90
CA ASP A 569 21.97 -5.60 -13.82
C ASP A 569 20.85 -6.59 -13.45
N VAL A 570 20.39 -7.36 -14.44
CA VAL A 570 19.37 -8.40 -14.23
C VAL A 570 19.94 -9.77 -14.56
N ASP A 571 19.46 -10.79 -13.87
CA ASP A 571 19.73 -12.20 -14.15
C ASP A 571 18.39 -12.93 -14.24
N MET A 572 17.79 -12.84 -15.42
CA MET A 572 16.40 -13.20 -15.66
C MET A 572 16.29 -14.24 -16.79
N GLU A 573 15.67 -15.37 -16.46
CA GLU A 573 15.21 -16.37 -17.42
C GLU A 573 13.71 -16.61 -17.24
N ILE A 574 12.89 -16.08 -18.13
CA ILE A 574 11.45 -15.92 -17.92
C ILE A 574 10.62 -16.47 -19.08
N GLY A 575 9.32 -16.71 -18.84
CA GLY A 575 8.37 -17.16 -19.84
C GLY A 575 7.88 -16.04 -20.79
N ASP A 576 6.83 -16.34 -21.55
CA ASP A 576 6.19 -15.40 -22.48
C ASP A 576 5.40 -14.27 -21.77
N ASN A 577 4.95 -13.26 -22.51
CA ASN A 577 4.19 -12.11 -21.98
C ASN A 577 4.91 -11.34 -20.89
N SER A 578 6.24 -11.33 -20.91
CA SER A 578 7.03 -10.87 -19.79
C SER A 578 7.91 -9.69 -20.16
N GLY A 579 8.25 -8.87 -19.17
CA GLY A 579 9.17 -7.75 -19.33
C GLY A 579 9.95 -7.51 -18.04
N ILE A 580 11.12 -6.88 -18.10
CA ILE A 580 11.96 -6.71 -16.90
C ILE A 580 11.20 -5.96 -15.81
N VAL A 581 10.46 -4.92 -16.19
CA VAL A 581 9.73 -4.07 -15.24
C VAL A 581 8.31 -4.58 -15.03
N VAL A 582 7.56 -4.82 -16.10
CA VAL A 582 6.15 -5.20 -16.02
C VAL A 582 5.87 -6.38 -16.95
N GLY A 583 5.23 -7.43 -16.44
CA GLY A 583 4.67 -8.48 -17.28
C GLY A 583 3.54 -7.95 -18.15
N LYS A 584 2.43 -7.54 -17.54
CA LYS A 584 1.26 -6.98 -18.23
C LYS A 584 0.82 -5.63 -17.64
N MET A 585 0.57 -4.66 -18.50
CA MET A 585 -0.02 -3.38 -18.13
C MET A 585 -1.54 -3.42 -18.30
N GLY A 586 -2.29 -2.95 -17.30
CA GLY A 586 -3.73 -2.73 -17.38
C GLY A 586 -4.10 -1.50 -18.19
N ASP A 587 -5.39 -1.28 -18.41
CA ASP A 587 -5.87 -0.17 -19.24
C ASP A 587 -5.60 1.19 -18.57
N TYR A 588 -5.25 2.23 -19.34
CA TYR A 588 -4.89 3.58 -18.84
C TYR A 588 -3.68 3.63 -17.90
N SER A 589 -3.00 2.51 -17.66
CA SER A 589 -1.81 2.46 -16.82
C SER A 589 -0.62 3.17 -17.47
N LYS A 590 0.37 3.56 -16.66
CA LYS A 590 1.50 4.39 -17.12
C LYS A 590 2.84 3.84 -16.65
N LEU A 591 3.81 3.82 -17.56
CA LEU A 591 5.22 3.57 -17.30
C LEU A 591 6.02 4.80 -17.77
N ILE A 592 6.59 5.57 -16.83
CA ILE A 592 7.18 6.88 -17.15
C ILE A 592 8.59 6.98 -16.58
N ASP A 593 9.57 7.42 -17.36
CA ASP A 593 10.93 7.67 -16.84
C ASP A 593 11.57 6.40 -16.23
N VAL A 594 11.41 5.26 -16.91
CA VAL A 594 11.97 3.97 -16.47
C VAL A 594 13.09 3.52 -17.38
N SER A 595 14.23 3.19 -16.80
CA SER A 595 15.46 2.85 -17.51
C SER A 595 16.02 1.50 -17.07
N VAL A 596 16.32 0.60 -18.01
CA VAL A 596 17.11 -0.61 -17.79
C VAL A 596 18.51 -0.40 -18.34
N LYS A 597 19.55 -0.67 -17.53
CA LYS A 597 20.95 -0.52 -17.93
C LYS A 597 21.81 -1.68 -17.43
N VAL A 598 22.98 -1.84 -18.06
CA VAL A 598 24.04 -2.77 -17.66
C VAL A 598 25.14 -2.02 -16.94
N PHE A 599 25.67 -2.61 -15.88
CA PHE A 599 26.91 -2.18 -15.25
C PHE A 599 27.93 -3.31 -15.16
N ASN A 600 27.58 -4.45 -14.54
CA ASN A 600 28.49 -5.58 -14.36
C ASN A 600 28.08 -6.80 -15.20
N SER A 601 27.03 -7.50 -14.75
CA SER A 601 26.60 -8.77 -15.32
C SER A 601 25.11 -8.71 -15.61
N PHE A 602 24.76 -9.01 -16.86
CA PHE A 602 23.40 -8.92 -17.33
C PHE A 602 23.06 -10.16 -18.16
N THR A 603 22.03 -10.87 -17.73
CA THR A 603 21.45 -12.01 -18.45
C THR A 603 19.96 -11.79 -18.54
N TYR A 604 19.44 -11.71 -19.77
CA TYR A 604 18.01 -11.62 -20.02
C TYR A 604 17.62 -12.56 -21.15
N LYS A 605 16.96 -13.65 -20.77
CA LYS A 605 16.52 -14.72 -21.67
C LYS A 605 15.03 -14.94 -21.55
N VAL A 606 14.36 -15.04 -22.69
CA VAL A 606 12.92 -15.24 -22.76
C VAL A 606 12.61 -16.55 -23.47
N PHE A 607 11.74 -17.36 -22.86
CA PHE A 607 11.27 -18.66 -23.34
C PHE A 607 9.76 -18.61 -23.62
N ALA A 608 9.29 -19.08 -24.77
CA ALA A 608 7.84 -19.20 -25.00
C ALA A 608 7.27 -20.47 -24.37
N ASN A 609 6.06 -20.37 -23.82
CA ASN A 609 5.43 -21.44 -23.06
C ASN A 609 4.25 -22.08 -23.82
N THR A 610 3.64 -21.37 -24.76
CA THR A 610 2.53 -21.89 -25.59
C THR A 610 2.58 -21.40 -27.04
N GLY A 611 2.14 -22.23 -27.99
CA GLY A 611 2.01 -21.87 -29.42
C GLY A 611 1.00 -20.75 -29.73
N ASN A 612 0.44 -20.09 -28.71
CA ASN A 612 -0.57 -19.03 -28.81
C ASN A 612 0.00 -17.60 -28.74
N GLY A 613 1.31 -17.44 -28.94
CA GLY A 613 1.99 -16.22 -29.45
C GLY A 613 1.47 -14.89 -28.94
N LYS A 614 1.88 -14.54 -27.73
CA LYS A 614 1.92 -13.19 -27.21
C LYS A 614 3.37 -12.90 -26.76
N GLY A 615 3.83 -11.67 -27.00
CA GLY A 615 5.26 -11.29 -27.00
C GLY A 615 5.80 -10.85 -25.64
N SER A 616 7.12 -10.83 -25.49
CA SER A 616 7.86 -10.31 -24.32
C SER A 616 8.63 -9.05 -24.69
N GLY A 617 8.83 -8.11 -23.76
CA GLY A 617 9.48 -6.85 -24.08
C GLY A 617 10.62 -6.51 -23.13
N GLY A 618 11.53 -5.64 -23.57
CA GLY A 618 12.65 -5.21 -22.72
C GLY A 618 12.17 -4.59 -21.41
N LEU A 619 11.07 -3.82 -21.44
CA LEU A 619 10.47 -3.22 -20.25
C LEU A 619 9.13 -3.86 -19.89
N VAL A 620 8.26 -4.04 -20.89
CA VAL A 620 6.87 -4.46 -20.72
C VAL A 620 6.56 -5.66 -21.61
N GLY A 621 5.97 -6.71 -21.04
CA GLY A 621 5.48 -7.85 -21.83
C GLY A 621 4.28 -7.46 -22.71
N ILE A 622 3.13 -7.18 -22.10
CA ILE A 622 1.91 -6.77 -22.79
C ILE A 622 1.47 -5.37 -22.35
N ILE A 623 1.18 -4.49 -23.31
CA ILE A 623 0.59 -3.17 -23.03
C ILE A 623 -0.95 -3.20 -23.13
N GLY A 624 -1.63 -2.65 -22.12
CA GLY A 624 -3.09 -2.52 -22.05
C GLY A 624 -3.64 -1.38 -22.90
N ASN A 625 -4.97 -1.26 -22.97
CA ASN A 625 -5.64 -0.24 -23.78
C ASN A 625 -5.50 1.15 -23.17
N ASN A 626 -5.29 2.18 -23.98
CA ASN A 626 -5.00 3.56 -23.57
C ASN A 626 -3.81 3.71 -22.60
N ALA A 627 -2.99 2.67 -22.43
CA ALA A 627 -1.81 2.72 -21.59
C ALA A 627 -0.70 3.54 -22.27
N THR A 628 0.16 4.15 -21.45
CA THR A 628 1.23 5.04 -21.90
C THR A 628 2.59 4.55 -21.39
N ILE A 629 3.56 4.45 -22.28
CA ILE A 629 4.98 4.32 -21.97
C ILE A 629 5.67 5.58 -22.48
N GLU A 630 6.29 6.35 -21.60
CA GLU A 630 6.92 7.62 -21.97
C GLU A 630 8.30 7.77 -21.34
N ASN A 631 9.27 8.29 -22.11
CA ASN A 631 10.64 8.60 -21.64
C ASN A 631 11.36 7.38 -21.05
N CYS A 632 11.23 6.22 -21.70
CA CYS A 632 11.81 4.98 -21.20
C CYS A 632 13.02 4.54 -22.02
N LEU A 633 14.00 3.93 -21.34
CA LEU A 633 15.25 3.46 -21.93
C LEU A 633 15.44 1.97 -21.67
N PHE A 634 15.71 1.21 -22.73
CA PHE A 634 16.27 -0.13 -22.62
C PHE A 634 17.67 -0.12 -23.24
N ASP A 635 18.71 -0.29 -22.42
CA ASP A 635 20.12 -0.30 -22.84
C ASP A 635 20.82 -1.55 -22.30
N ALA A 636 20.54 -2.70 -22.93
CA ALA A 636 21.04 -3.99 -22.46
C ALA A 636 21.00 -5.09 -23.53
N PRO A 637 21.84 -6.14 -23.42
CA PRO A 637 21.74 -7.29 -24.30
C PRO A 637 20.53 -8.16 -23.97
N MET A 638 20.01 -8.88 -24.96
CA MET A 638 18.92 -9.83 -24.77
C MET A 638 19.07 -11.07 -25.66
N GLN A 639 18.53 -12.20 -25.21
CA GLN A 639 18.47 -13.43 -26.01
C GLN A 639 17.04 -14.01 -26.07
N GLN A 640 16.49 -14.07 -27.29
CA GLN A 640 15.16 -14.63 -27.53
C GLN A 640 15.23 -16.09 -27.96
N HIS A 641 14.59 -16.99 -27.21
CA HIS A 641 14.54 -18.42 -27.57
C HIS A 641 13.37 -18.76 -28.49
N SER A 642 12.19 -18.15 -28.32
CA SER A 642 10.98 -18.39 -29.14
C SER A 642 9.90 -17.32 -28.89
N GLY A 643 8.94 -17.13 -29.79
CA GLY A 643 7.86 -16.13 -29.64
C GLY A 643 8.18 -14.76 -30.24
N TYR A 644 7.58 -13.69 -29.72
CA TYR A 644 7.80 -12.31 -30.19
C TYR A 644 8.52 -11.49 -29.14
N PHE A 645 9.49 -10.67 -29.54
CA PHE A 645 10.17 -9.76 -28.65
C PHE A 645 10.13 -8.32 -29.14
N GLY A 646 9.93 -7.34 -28.26
CA GLY A 646 10.13 -5.93 -28.60
C GLY A 646 11.07 -5.22 -27.62
N GLY A 647 11.88 -4.29 -28.12
CA GLY A 647 12.85 -3.57 -27.28
C GLY A 647 12.22 -2.83 -26.09
N ILE A 648 10.97 -2.36 -26.22
CA ILE A 648 10.20 -1.79 -25.10
C ILE A 648 9.03 -2.69 -24.72
N VAL A 649 8.17 -3.02 -25.70
CA VAL A 649 6.92 -3.75 -25.50
C VAL A 649 6.93 -5.07 -26.26
N GLY A 650 6.56 -6.17 -25.61
CA GLY A 650 6.43 -7.45 -26.29
C GLY A 650 5.23 -7.53 -27.23
N SER A 651 4.05 -7.20 -26.74
CA SER A 651 2.82 -7.21 -27.52
C SER A 651 1.82 -6.16 -27.08
N THR A 652 0.97 -5.70 -28.00
CA THR A 652 -0.15 -4.81 -27.68
C THR A 652 -1.45 -5.58 -27.47
N GLY A 653 -2.31 -5.04 -26.60
CA GLY A 653 -3.73 -5.36 -26.61
C GLY A 653 -4.44 -4.94 -27.90
N ASP A 654 -5.76 -5.06 -27.89
CA ASP A 654 -6.60 -4.90 -29.09
C ASP A 654 -6.90 -3.43 -29.44
N ASN A 655 -6.57 -2.43 -28.59
CA ASN A 655 -6.91 -1.02 -28.80
C ASN A 655 -5.72 -0.06 -28.62
N LYS A 656 -6.00 1.23 -28.33
CA LYS A 656 -5.04 2.34 -28.28
C LYS A 656 -3.83 2.10 -27.37
N ALA A 657 -2.64 2.53 -27.77
CA ALA A 657 -1.42 2.47 -26.94
C ALA A 657 -0.45 3.58 -27.33
N LEU A 658 0.16 4.25 -26.34
CA LEU A 658 1.10 5.35 -26.56
C LEU A 658 2.51 4.94 -26.12
N ILE A 659 3.47 4.96 -27.05
CA ILE A 659 4.89 4.74 -26.77
C ILE A 659 5.66 5.97 -27.25
N LEU A 660 6.14 6.77 -26.32
CA LEU A 660 6.63 8.11 -26.57
C LEU A 660 8.06 8.27 -26.04
N LYS A 661 8.95 8.90 -26.79
CA LYS A 661 10.27 9.33 -26.28
C LYS A 661 11.10 8.17 -25.73
N CYS A 662 11.11 7.01 -26.40
CA CYS A 662 11.83 5.83 -25.92
C CYS A 662 13.14 5.59 -26.68
N THR A 663 14.15 5.08 -25.97
CA THR A 663 15.43 4.65 -26.57
C THR A 663 15.64 3.15 -26.37
N ILE A 664 16.10 2.48 -27.41
CA ILE A 664 16.43 1.05 -27.40
C ILE A 664 17.88 0.86 -27.87
N SER A 665 18.71 0.21 -27.07
CA SER A 665 20.08 -0.14 -27.40
C SER A 665 20.50 -1.46 -26.75
N GLY A 666 21.62 -2.03 -27.22
CA GLY A 666 22.11 -3.34 -26.83
C GLY A 666 22.28 -4.30 -28.00
N ILE A 667 22.69 -5.53 -27.70
CA ILE A 667 22.89 -6.61 -28.67
C ILE A 667 21.74 -7.61 -28.52
N PHE A 668 20.95 -7.78 -29.58
CA PHE A 668 19.75 -8.61 -29.57
C PHE A 668 20.05 -9.89 -30.35
N ASP A 669 20.06 -11.00 -29.63
CA ASP A 669 20.37 -12.33 -30.15
C ASP A 669 19.09 -13.15 -30.29
N GLN A 670 18.85 -13.69 -31.49
CA GLN A 670 17.66 -14.49 -31.78
C GLN A 670 18.07 -15.93 -32.05
N ILE A 671 17.58 -16.85 -31.22
CA ILE A 671 17.69 -18.28 -31.48
C ILE A 671 16.51 -18.75 -32.33
N SER A 672 15.28 -18.37 -31.97
CA SER A 672 14.07 -18.58 -32.77
C SER A 672 12.98 -17.55 -32.41
N GLY A 673 11.86 -17.51 -33.15
CA GLY A 673 10.80 -16.52 -32.95
C GLY A 673 10.97 -15.29 -33.86
N LEU A 674 10.58 -14.10 -33.42
CA LEU A 674 10.79 -12.83 -34.13
C LEU A 674 11.13 -11.70 -33.13
N ILE A 675 11.96 -10.75 -33.56
CA ILE A 675 12.37 -9.57 -32.78
C ILE A 675 11.91 -8.31 -33.52
N GLY A 676 11.23 -7.42 -32.81
CA GLY A 676 10.86 -6.07 -33.24
C GLY A 676 11.62 -5.00 -32.47
N GLY A 677 11.79 -3.80 -33.06
CA GLY A 677 12.61 -2.75 -32.44
C GLY A 677 11.96 -2.08 -31.23
N VAL A 678 10.72 -1.63 -31.36
CA VAL A 678 9.96 -1.00 -30.26
C VAL A 678 8.93 -1.98 -29.69
N ILE A 679 8.08 -2.52 -30.57
CA ILE A 679 7.02 -3.49 -30.25
C ILE A 679 7.33 -4.82 -30.94
N GLY A 680 7.15 -5.94 -30.26
CA GLY A 680 7.35 -7.28 -30.83
C GLY A 680 6.17 -7.81 -31.66
N ASN A 681 4.94 -7.54 -31.25
CA ASN A 681 3.71 -7.97 -31.93
C ASN A 681 2.53 -6.99 -31.69
N ILE A 682 1.69 -6.76 -32.70
CA ILE A 682 0.38 -6.10 -32.53
C ILE A 682 -0.71 -7.07 -32.95
N SER A 683 -1.74 -7.12 -32.11
CA SER A 683 -2.90 -8.00 -32.27
C SER A 683 -3.87 -7.49 -33.34
N TYR A 684 -4.51 -8.41 -34.07
CA TYR A 684 -5.58 -8.08 -35.04
C TYR A 684 -6.90 -7.76 -34.32
N ILE A 685 -7.69 -6.84 -34.89
CA ILE A 685 -9.10 -6.63 -34.48
C ILE A 685 -10.08 -7.08 -35.55
N ASN A 686 -11.25 -7.52 -35.07
CA ASN A 686 -12.38 -7.87 -35.93
C ASN A 686 -12.85 -6.65 -36.72
N SER A 687 -13.20 -6.86 -38.00
CA SER A 687 -13.72 -5.84 -38.92
C SER A 687 -14.94 -5.03 -38.41
N ALA A 688 -15.66 -5.48 -37.37
CA ALA A 688 -16.73 -4.75 -36.70
C ALA A 688 -16.24 -3.60 -35.78
N TYR A 689 -14.96 -3.58 -35.39
CA TYR A 689 -14.37 -2.61 -34.45
C TYR A 689 -13.31 -1.70 -35.10
N LYS A 690 -13.38 -1.50 -36.43
CA LYS A 690 -12.37 -0.75 -37.23
C LYS A 690 -11.95 0.63 -36.71
N THR A 691 -12.72 1.24 -35.82
CA THR A 691 -12.46 2.58 -35.25
C THR A 691 -11.72 2.58 -33.90
N SER A 692 -11.34 1.43 -33.33
CA SER A 692 -10.85 1.36 -31.93
C SER A 692 -9.33 1.25 -31.74
N GLN A 693 -8.55 0.92 -32.78
CA GLN A 693 -7.09 0.89 -32.71
C GLN A 693 -6.47 2.27 -33.02
N ASP A 694 -5.62 2.76 -32.12
CA ASP A 694 -4.89 4.03 -32.21
C ASP A 694 -3.55 3.88 -31.48
N ILE A 695 -2.61 3.21 -32.12
CA ILE A 695 -1.29 2.90 -31.55
C ILE A 695 -0.30 3.94 -32.06
N LYS A 696 0.29 4.69 -31.13
CA LYS A 696 1.20 5.79 -31.45
C LYS A 696 2.61 5.49 -30.96
N ILE A 697 3.56 5.47 -31.89
CA ILE A 697 4.99 5.42 -31.61
C ILE A 697 5.57 6.77 -32.05
N GLN A 698 6.10 7.54 -31.11
CA GLN A 698 6.53 8.89 -31.38
C GLN A 698 7.81 9.26 -30.65
N ASP A 699 8.71 9.95 -31.36
CA ASP A 699 9.98 10.43 -30.81
C ASP A 699 10.88 9.30 -30.27
N CYS A 700 10.98 8.16 -30.96
CA CYS A 700 11.74 7.00 -30.48
C CYS A 700 13.04 6.80 -31.27
N VAL A 701 14.09 6.30 -30.60
CA VAL A 701 15.38 6.00 -31.23
C VAL A 701 15.84 4.57 -30.96
N ILE A 702 16.34 3.91 -32.00
CA ILE A 702 16.76 2.51 -31.94
C ILE A 702 18.21 2.38 -32.42
N HIS A 703 19.08 2.08 -31.46
CA HIS A 703 20.50 1.82 -31.61
C HIS A 703 20.86 0.33 -31.43
N ALA A 704 19.88 -0.56 -31.30
CA ALA A 704 20.14 -1.98 -31.06
C ALA A 704 20.81 -2.68 -32.26
N ASP A 705 21.77 -3.57 -31.98
CA ASP A 705 22.39 -4.45 -32.96
C ASP A 705 21.65 -5.78 -33.03
N MET A 706 21.04 -6.06 -34.18
CA MET A 706 20.25 -7.26 -34.47
C MET A 706 20.85 -8.13 -35.58
N ARG A 707 22.15 -8.00 -35.88
CA ARG A 707 22.79 -8.76 -36.97
C ARG A 707 22.72 -10.29 -36.80
N LYS A 708 22.57 -10.77 -35.57
CA LYS A 708 22.47 -12.21 -35.24
C LYS A 708 21.05 -12.78 -35.40
N ALA A 709 20.07 -11.97 -35.78
CA ALA A 709 18.72 -12.41 -36.03
C ALA A 709 18.57 -13.05 -37.44
N SER A 710 18.26 -14.35 -37.49
CA SER A 710 18.27 -15.18 -38.71
C SER A 710 16.95 -15.13 -39.50
N ASN A 711 15.82 -15.29 -38.82
CA ASN A 711 14.45 -15.16 -39.34
C ASN A 711 13.74 -14.05 -38.57
N SER A 712 14.08 -12.82 -38.89
CA SER A 712 13.50 -11.63 -38.28
C SER A 712 12.34 -11.12 -39.13
N ALA A 713 11.26 -10.74 -38.48
CA ALA A 713 10.16 -9.99 -39.07
C ALA A 713 10.29 -8.56 -38.62
N GLY A 714 11.14 -7.80 -39.30
CA GLY A 714 11.16 -6.35 -39.18
C GLY A 714 12.25 -5.76 -38.30
N VAL A 715 13.10 -4.99 -38.97
CA VAL A 715 13.85 -3.92 -38.40
C VAL A 715 12.80 -2.95 -37.97
N VAL A 716 12.72 -2.78 -36.67
CA VAL A 716 12.79 -1.44 -36.13
C VAL A 716 11.79 -0.45 -36.73
N GLY A 717 10.72 -0.21 -35.98
CA GLY A 717 9.57 0.59 -36.44
C GLY A 717 8.51 -0.25 -37.16
N GLY A 718 8.72 -1.55 -37.32
CA GLY A 718 7.78 -2.47 -37.93
C GLY A 718 6.96 -3.29 -36.94
N VAL A 719 5.65 -3.16 -36.98
CA VAL A 719 4.73 -4.01 -36.23
C VAL A 719 4.62 -5.39 -36.89
N HIS A 720 4.82 -6.46 -36.12
CA HIS A 720 4.43 -7.80 -36.56
C HIS A 720 2.95 -8.05 -36.25
N VAL A 721 2.17 -8.49 -37.24
CA VAL A 721 0.77 -8.86 -37.07
C VAL A 721 0.52 -10.36 -37.28
N ARG A 722 -0.04 -11.06 -36.28
CA ARG A 722 -0.30 -12.53 -36.32
C ARG A 722 -1.79 -12.96 -36.37
N LYS A 723 -2.25 -13.64 -37.44
CA LYS A 723 -3.66 -14.07 -37.61
C LYS A 723 -4.04 -15.07 -36.51
N ALA A 724 -5.07 -14.78 -35.71
CA ALA A 724 -5.55 -15.73 -34.71
C ALA A 724 -6.40 -16.84 -35.38
N ALA A 725 -6.15 -18.10 -35.01
CA ALA A 725 -6.78 -19.29 -35.61
C ALA A 725 -8.32 -19.37 -35.44
N TYR A 726 -8.92 -18.52 -34.61
CA TYR A 726 -10.36 -18.51 -34.32
C TYR A 726 -11.18 -17.66 -35.29
N TYR A 727 -10.57 -16.80 -36.11
CA TYR A 727 -11.29 -15.97 -37.08
C TYR A 727 -11.33 -16.67 -38.45
N ASN A 728 -12.33 -17.53 -38.60
CA ASN A 728 -12.60 -18.31 -39.80
C ASN A 728 -13.73 -17.67 -40.64
N SER A 729 -13.79 -16.34 -40.70
CA SER A 729 -14.76 -15.61 -41.49
C SER A 729 -14.07 -14.88 -42.63
N SER A 730 -14.63 -15.03 -43.83
CA SER A 730 -14.31 -14.36 -45.09
C SER A 730 -14.53 -12.83 -45.07
N GLY A 731 -14.33 -12.16 -43.94
CA GLY A 731 -14.60 -10.73 -43.73
C GLY A 731 -13.45 -9.99 -43.03
N GLY A 732 -12.73 -9.15 -43.79
CA GLY A 732 -12.19 -7.84 -43.40
C GLY A 732 -11.33 -7.61 -42.14
N ASP A 733 -10.84 -8.64 -41.44
CA ASP A 733 -10.00 -8.49 -40.24
C ASP A 733 -8.61 -7.91 -40.58
N GLY A 734 -8.10 -6.96 -39.78
CA GLY A 734 -6.87 -6.22 -40.08
C GLY A 734 -6.30 -5.41 -38.90
N VAL A 735 -5.18 -4.71 -39.12
CA VAL A 735 -4.63 -3.72 -38.18
C VAL A 735 -4.96 -2.33 -38.66
N TRP A 736 -5.47 -1.51 -37.74
CA TRP A 736 -5.96 -0.17 -38.05
C TRP A 736 -5.31 0.88 -37.15
N GLY A 737 -5.16 2.11 -37.63
CA GLY A 737 -4.78 3.26 -36.79
C GLY A 737 -3.43 3.15 -36.07
N VAL A 738 -2.35 2.84 -36.79
CA VAL A 738 -0.99 2.92 -36.23
C VAL A 738 -0.29 4.16 -36.76
N THR A 739 0.21 5.01 -35.86
CA THR A 739 0.96 6.22 -36.20
C THR A 739 2.40 6.09 -35.72
N ILE A 740 3.34 6.20 -36.65
CA ILE A 740 4.78 6.23 -36.39
C ILE A 740 5.29 7.60 -36.81
N SER A 741 5.82 8.37 -35.87
CA SER A 741 6.29 9.72 -36.16
C SER A 741 7.61 10.00 -35.46
N ARG A 742 8.56 10.58 -36.19
CA ARG A 742 9.88 10.94 -35.65
C ARG A 742 10.61 9.78 -34.99
N VAL A 743 10.64 8.63 -35.66
CA VAL A 743 11.41 7.46 -35.24
C VAL A 743 12.72 7.39 -36.01
N VAL A 744 13.83 7.19 -35.31
CA VAL A 744 15.17 7.13 -35.93
C VAL A 744 15.89 5.83 -35.60
N ILE A 745 16.52 5.24 -36.61
CA ILE A 745 17.19 3.95 -36.52
C ILE A 745 18.63 4.09 -36.96
N THR A 746 19.54 3.81 -36.04
CA THR A 746 20.98 3.85 -36.34
C THR A 746 21.71 2.57 -35.96
N GLY A 747 21.02 1.58 -35.38
CA GLY A 747 21.55 0.25 -35.09
C GLY A 747 21.84 -0.60 -36.34
N TYR A 748 22.52 -1.74 -36.14
CA TYR A 748 22.87 -2.67 -37.20
C TYR A 748 21.82 -3.77 -37.38
N ALA A 749 21.54 -4.18 -38.61
CA ALA A 749 20.59 -5.25 -38.90
C ALA A 749 20.88 -6.01 -40.20
N SER A 750 20.51 -7.29 -40.27
CA SER A 750 20.66 -8.14 -41.46
C SER A 750 19.51 -7.93 -42.47
N TYR A 751 19.65 -8.42 -43.71
CA TYR A 751 18.63 -8.28 -44.76
C TYR A 751 17.29 -8.91 -44.42
N SER A 752 17.28 -10.09 -43.81
CA SER A 752 16.04 -10.72 -43.33
C SER A 752 15.38 -9.89 -42.24
N CYS A 753 16.14 -9.09 -41.48
CA CYS A 753 15.57 -8.19 -40.51
C CYS A 753 14.74 -7.10 -41.19
N LEU A 754 15.12 -6.54 -42.34
CA LEU A 754 14.63 -5.22 -42.80
C LEU A 754 13.23 -5.13 -43.42
N ARG A 755 12.36 -6.11 -43.19
CA ARG A 755 10.98 -6.07 -43.69
C ARG A 755 10.16 -5.12 -42.82
N ASN A 756 9.71 -3.98 -43.37
CA ASN A 756 8.91 -3.02 -42.61
C ASN A 756 7.82 -3.72 -41.81
N TRP A 757 7.05 -4.64 -42.41
CA TRP A 757 6.25 -5.63 -41.69
C TRP A 757 6.41 -7.02 -42.31
N THR A 758 6.34 -8.06 -41.50
CA THR A 758 6.07 -9.42 -41.98
C THR A 758 4.68 -9.81 -41.50
N ILE A 759 3.80 -10.19 -42.42
CA ILE A 759 2.56 -10.89 -42.08
C ILE A 759 2.93 -12.37 -42.06
N ASP A 760 2.91 -12.99 -40.89
CA ASP A 760 3.07 -14.44 -40.79
C ASP A 760 1.73 -15.12 -41.08
N SER A 761 1.60 -15.74 -42.26
CA SER A 761 0.43 -16.54 -42.66
C SER A 761 0.55 -18.03 -42.31
N ASN A 762 1.52 -18.43 -41.46
CA ASN A 762 1.84 -19.85 -41.18
C ASN A 762 0.77 -20.65 -40.40
N TYR A 763 -0.50 -20.26 -40.42
CA TYR A 763 -1.63 -21.12 -40.07
C TYR A 763 -2.64 -21.12 -41.23
N GLY A 764 -2.42 -21.97 -42.25
CA GLY A 764 -3.44 -22.28 -43.26
C GLY A 764 -3.02 -22.34 -44.73
N GLY A 765 -1.76 -22.09 -45.09
CA GLY A 765 -1.25 -22.40 -46.45
C GLY A 765 -1.70 -21.47 -47.60
N GLU A 766 -2.39 -20.36 -47.34
CA GLU A 766 -2.73 -19.36 -48.36
C GLU A 766 -1.82 -18.13 -48.26
N SER A 767 -1.12 -17.81 -49.36
CA SER A 767 -0.40 -16.54 -49.54
C SER A 767 -1.42 -15.43 -49.81
N VAL A 768 -1.63 -14.51 -48.86
CA VAL A 768 -2.58 -13.40 -49.00
C VAL A 768 -1.83 -12.07 -49.19
N SER A 769 -2.32 -11.20 -50.07
CA SER A 769 -1.68 -9.91 -50.38
C SER A 769 -1.63 -8.98 -49.15
N PRO A 770 -0.47 -8.38 -48.80
CA PRO A 770 -0.33 -7.46 -47.66
C PRO A 770 -1.26 -6.24 -47.68
N SER A 771 -1.70 -5.79 -48.86
CA SER A 771 -2.54 -4.60 -49.02
C SER A 771 -3.97 -4.72 -48.47
N HIS A 772 -4.44 -5.94 -48.16
CA HIS A 772 -5.79 -6.16 -47.63
C HIS A 772 -5.89 -6.06 -46.09
N PHE A 773 -4.76 -6.10 -45.37
CA PHE A 773 -4.75 -6.28 -43.90
C PHE A 773 -4.25 -5.06 -43.11
N ILE A 774 -3.69 -4.07 -43.79
CA ILE A 774 -3.15 -2.86 -43.15
C ILE A 774 -3.74 -1.61 -43.80
N THR A 775 -4.51 -0.86 -43.02
CA THR A 775 -5.25 0.32 -43.47
C THR A 775 -5.25 1.37 -42.35
N GLY A 776 -5.04 2.64 -42.70
CA GLY A 776 -4.97 3.73 -41.70
C GLY A 776 -3.66 3.83 -40.93
N TRP A 777 -2.56 3.34 -41.51
CA TRP A 777 -1.22 3.57 -40.97
C TRP A 777 -0.62 4.86 -41.48
N THR A 778 0.06 5.60 -40.60
CA THR A 778 0.75 6.84 -40.93
C THR A 778 2.21 6.74 -40.47
N ILE A 779 3.16 6.89 -41.39
CA ILE A 779 4.58 7.03 -41.08
C ILE A 779 4.99 8.45 -41.49
N ASP A 780 5.45 9.24 -40.53
CA ASP A 780 5.83 10.63 -40.74
C ASP A 780 7.23 10.91 -40.17
N ASN A 781 8.02 11.68 -40.92
CA ASN A 781 9.33 12.18 -40.48
C ASN A 781 10.19 11.11 -39.78
N SER A 782 10.27 9.88 -40.28
CA SER A 782 10.96 8.77 -39.62
C SER A 782 12.02 8.17 -40.54
N PHE A 783 13.21 7.91 -40.00
CA PHE A 783 14.42 7.66 -40.78
C PHE A 783 15.18 6.41 -40.33
N TYR A 784 15.91 5.79 -41.26
CA TYR A 784 16.82 4.69 -40.95
C TYR A 784 18.16 4.83 -41.67
N ASN A 785 19.23 4.34 -41.03
CA ASN A 785 20.59 4.39 -41.57
C ASN A 785 20.87 3.25 -42.56
N SER A 786 20.83 3.55 -43.86
CA SER A 786 21.04 2.61 -44.96
C SER A 786 22.47 2.03 -45.05
N ASN A 787 23.46 2.61 -44.37
CA ASN A 787 24.81 2.04 -44.32
C ASN A 787 24.93 0.92 -43.29
N ARG A 788 24.09 0.92 -42.26
CA ARG A 788 24.10 -0.07 -41.17
C ARG A 788 23.02 -1.14 -41.33
N THR A 789 22.15 -0.95 -42.32
CA THR A 789 21.02 -1.80 -42.62
C THR A 789 20.89 -2.00 -44.13
N SER A 790 20.77 -3.22 -44.63
CA SER A 790 20.48 -3.49 -46.06
C SER A 790 19.06 -3.07 -46.54
N SER A 791 18.84 -2.88 -47.83
CA SER A 791 17.56 -2.35 -48.37
C SER A 791 16.35 -3.27 -48.15
N GLY A 792 15.17 -2.71 -47.85
CA GLY A 792 13.89 -3.43 -47.72
C GLY A 792 12.75 -2.71 -48.46
N SER A 793 11.83 -3.47 -49.07
CA SER A 793 10.77 -2.95 -49.96
C SER A 793 9.41 -2.73 -49.23
N TYR A 794 8.64 -1.75 -49.74
CA TYR A 794 7.23 -1.37 -49.46
C TYR A 794 6.93 -0.57 -48.17
N ASN A 795 6.33 0.63 -48.33
CA ASN A 795 5.84 1.57 -47.29
C ASN A 795 6.83 1.81 -46.12
N SER A 796 8.03 2.24 -46.45
CA SER A 796 9.18 2.27 -45.53
C SER A 796 9.34 3.60 -44.79
N LEU A 797 10.02 3.55 -43.64
CA LEU A 797 10.78 4.69 -43.14
C LEU A 797 11.70 5.22 -44.25
N VAL A 798 12.07 6.49 -44.18
CA VAL A 798 12.91 7.12 -45.20
C VAL A 798 14.37 6.70 -45.00
N ALA A 799 14.94 6.06 -46.01
CA ALA A 799 16.35 5.68 -46.02
C ALA A 799 17.25 6.92 -46.04
N LYS A 800 18.26 6.94 -45.18
CA LYS A 800 19.28 7.99 -45.11
C LYS A 800 20.65 7.37 -44.91
N TYR A 801 21.66 7.91 -45.58
CA TYR A 801 23.04 7.50 -45.34
C TYR A 801 23.54 8.07 -44.01
N THR A 802 24.58 7.47 -43.42
CA THR A 802 25.16 7.92 -42.14
C THR A 802 25.43 9.42 -42.10
N PRO A 803 26.04 10.06 -43.13
CA PRO A 803 26.25 11.51 -43.09
C PRO A 803 24.96 12.31 -43.05
N GLU A 804 23.89 11.84 -43.71
CA GLU A 804 22.58 12.52 -43.68
C GLU A 804 21.90 12.35 -42.31
N ILE A 805 21.96 11.14 -41.72
CA ILE A 805 21.44 10.87 -40.37
C ILE A 805 22.13 11.76 -39.33
N ARG A 806 23.41 12.09 -39.52
CA ARG A 806 24.16 12.94 -38.58
C ARG A 806 24.07 14.43 -38.91
N HIS A 807 23.24 14.82 -39.89
CA HIS A 807 23.12 16.19 -40.31
C HIS A 807 21.80 16.83 -39.80
N PRO A 808 21.84 18.00 -39.15
CA PRO A 808 20.65 18.65 -38.59
C PRO A 808 19.53 18.92 -39.60
N SER A 809 19.85 19.20 -40.87
CA SER A 809 18.85 19.50 -41.89
C SER A 809 17.91 18.33 -42.23
N THR A 810 18.27 17.11 -41.83
CA THR A 810 17.42 15.92 -42.02
C THR A 810 16.16 15.97 -41.15
N TYR A 811 16.19 16.73 -40.05
CA TYR A 811 15.20 16.65 -38.98
C TYR A 811 14.36 17.91 -38.81
N GLY A 812 13.96 18.56 -39.91
CA GLY A 812 13.22 19.83 -39.87
C GLY A 812 11.93 19.85 -39.03
N ALA A 813 11.32 18.68 -38.76
CA ALA A 813 10.12 18.52 -37.93
C ALA A 813 10.40 18.11 -36.46
N TYR A 814 11.67 17.98 -36.07
CA TYR A 814 12.08 17.51 -34.75
C TYR A 814 12.44 18.68 -33.83
N ASP A 815 12.16 18.52 -32.52
CA ASP A 815 12.59 19.48 -31.49
C ASP A 815 13.98 19.09 -30.95
N PHE A 816 15.02 19.71 -31.54
CA PHE A 816 16.43 19.56 -31.09
C PHE A 816 16.80 20.48 -29.92
N VAL A 817 15.84 21.22 -29.37
CA VAL A 817 16.06 22.08 -28.20
C VAL A 817 15.69 21.30 -26.93
N ASN A 818 14.56 20.61 -26.93
CA ASN A 818 14.00 20.00 -25.71
C ASN A 818 13.93 18.46 -25.74
N ILE A 819 13.94 17.83 -26.91
CA ILE A 819 13.72 16.38 -27.03
C ILE A 819 14.95 15.66 -27.58
N TRP A 820 15.49 16.14 -28.69
CA TRP A 820 16.54 15.49 -29.46
C TRP A 820 17.88 16.23 -29.36
N ALA A 821 18.98 15.50 -29.50
CA ALA A 821 20.33 16.03 -29.64
C ALA A 821 21.19 15.08 -30.49
N PHE A 822 22.42 15.49 -30.83
CA PHE A 822 23.43 14.62 -31.41
C PHE A 822 24.49 14.29 -30.36
N ASP A 823 24.86 13.01 -30.24
CA ASP A 823 25.87 12.58 -29.26
C ASP A 823 27.16 12.12 -29.96
N GLU A 824 28.08 13.07 -30.16
CA GLU A 824 29.39 12.82 -30.75
C GLU A 824 30.26 11.89 -29.90
N LYS A 825 30.12 11.93 -28.56
CA LYS A 825 31.02 11.26 -27.63
C LYS A 825 30.70 9.78 -27.49
N ASN A 826 29.42 9.43 -27.28
CA ASN A 826 29.03 8.04 -27.00
C ASN A 826 28.34 7.37 -28.19
N ARG A 827 27.87 8.13 -29.18
CA ARG A 827 27.10 7.61 -30.32
C ARG A 827 27.60 8.11 -31.67
N GLU A 828 28.85 8.56 -31.75
CA GLU A 828 29.51 8.99 -32.99
C GLU A 828 28.75 10.08 -33.79
N GLY A 829 27.93 10.88 -33.10
CA GLY A 829 27.12 11.94 -33.70
C GLY A 829 25.76 11.46 -34.21
N ASP A 830 25.33 10.24 -33.89
CA ASP A 830 23.96 9.80 -34.13
C ASP A 830 22.97 10.61 -33.25
N PRO A 831 21.72 10.82 -33.72
CA PRO A 831 20.69 11.49 -32.93
C PRO A 831 20.27 10.64 -31.74
N VAL A 832 20.01 11.29 -30.62
CA VAL A 832 19.63 10.71 -29.33
C VAL A 832 18.54 11.56 -28.67
N LEU A 833 17.88 11.00 -27.66
CA LEU A 833 16.99 11.77 -26.80
C LEU A 833 17.80 12.40 -25.68
N ILE A 834 17.63 13.72 -25.45
CA ILE A 834 18.40 14.51 -24.46
C ILE A 834 18.37 13.85 -23.08
N LYS A 835 17.18 13.39 -22.65
CA LYS A 835 16.98 12.76 -21.34
C LYS A 835 17.74 11.45 -21.16
N HIS A 836 18.12 10.77 -22.25
CA HIS A 836 18.81 9.48 -22.22
C HIS A 836 20.32 9.59 -22.46
N ILE A 837 20.85 10.81 -22.62
CA ILE A 837 22.29 11.04 -22.73
C ILE A 837 22.95 10.75 -21.37
N PRO A 838 23.95 9.86 -21.30
CA PRO A 838 24.70 9.66 -20.07
C PRO A 838 25.41 10.94 -19.63
N PRO A 839 25.38 11.30 -18.33
CA PRO A 839 26.13 12.44 -17.84
C PRO A 839 27.63 12.25 -18.07
N LYS A 840 28.35 13.34 -18.35
CA LYS A 840 29.82 13.28 -18.42
C LYS A 840 30.37 12.95 -17.04
N LEU A 841 31.22 11.93 -16.95
CA LEU A 841 31.77 11.46 -15.69
C LEU A 841 33.00 12.29 -15.30
N PRO A 842 33.21 12.56 -14.00
CA PRO A 842 34.43 13.21 -13.51
C PRO A 842 35.63 12.26 -13.65
N ILE A 843 36.84 12.83 -13.81
CA ILE A 843 38.12 12.09 -13.94
C ILE A 843 38.30 11.09 -12.78
N LEU A 844 38.03 11.52 -11.55
CA LEU A 844 37.91 10.67 -10.38
C LEU A 844 36.47 10.74 -9.90
N GLY A 845 35.73 9.64 -10.04
CA GLY A 845 34.29 9.64 -9.77
C GLY A 845 33.91 8.77 -8.59
N PHE A 846 33.15 9.35 -7.66
CA PHE A 846 32.48 8.60 -6.61
C PHE A 846 31.21 7.95 -7.16
N ARG A 847 31.03 6.67 -6.86
CA ARG A 847 29.84 5.90 -7.24
C ARG A 847 29.46 4.84 -6.21
N ASN A 848 28.26 4.30 -6.36
CA ASN A 848 27.79 3.14 -5.59
C ASN A 848 28.22 1.80 -6.24
N GLU A 849 27.77 0.70 -5.66
CA GLU A 849 28.16 -0.67 -6.08
C GLU A 849 27.59 -1.08 -7.44
N ILE A 850 26.49 -0.45 -7.88
CA ILE A 850 25.81 -0.70 -9.15
C ILE A 850 26.15 0.35 -10.21
N GLY A 851 27.30 1.02 -10.09
CA GLY A 851 27.83 1.85 -11.17
C GLY A 851 27.26 3.27 -11.26
N LEU A 852 26.42 3.68 -10.31
CA LEU A 852 25.75 4.98 -10.38
C LEU A 852 26.56 6.05 -9.64
N TYR A 853 26.91 7.11 -10.37
CA TYR A 853 27.73 8.22 -9.89
C TYR A 853 26.93 9.24 -9.08
N TYR A 854 27.58 9.84 -8.09
CA TYR A 854 27.00 10.90 -7.25
C TYR A 854 27.04 12.28 -7.90
N THR A 855 28.06 12.55 -8.71
CA THR A 855 28.25 13.84 -9.42
C THR A 855 28.68 13.63 -10.86
N ASP A 856 28.43 14.63 -11.69
CA ASP A 856 28.99 14.72 -13.04
C ASP A 856 30.38 15.39 -13.05
N GLU A 857 30.97 15.54 -14.24
CA GLU A 857 32.26 16.19 -14.48
C GLU A 857 32.31 17.65 -14.00
N ALA A 858 31.19 18.37 -14.05
CA ALA A 858 31.10 19.76 -13.61
C ALA A 858 30.85 19.89 -12.09
N GLY A 859 30.67 18.77 -11.39
CA GLY A 859 30.35 18.74 -9.97
C GLY A 859 28.85 18.92 -9.66
N ASN A 860 27.98 18.88 -10.68
CA ASN A 860 26.53 18.88 -10.43
C ASN A 860 26.14 17.57 -9.76
N ILE A 861 25.22 17.66 -8.80
CA ILE A 861 24.72 16.51 -8.04
C ILE A 861 23.78 15.70 -8.92
N LEU A 862 24.15 14.44 -9.17
CA LEU A 862 23.30 13.45 -9.84
C LEU A 862 22.44 12.69 -8.82
N ARG A 863 23.00 12.43 -7.63
CA ARG A 863 22.31 11.79 -6.50
C ARG A 863 23.08 12.04 -5.21
N TYR A 864 22.37 11.97 -4.08
CA TYR A 864 22.98 12.03 -2.76
C TYR A 864 23.32 10.62 -2.26
N LEU A 865 24.40 10.53 -1.49
CA LEU A 865 24.64 9.40 -0.61
C LEU A 865 23.75 9.59 0.64
N GLU A 866 22.55 9.02 0.61
CA GLU A 866 21.53 9.26 1.64
C GLU A 866 21.56 8.22 2.76
N TYR A 867 21.52 8.71 4.00
CA TYR A 867 21.43 7.89 5.22
C TYR A 867 20.09 8.06 5.94
N GLY A 868 19.19 8.87 5.38
CA GLY A 868 17.88 9.15 5.93
C GLY A 868 17.95 9.84 7.30
N THR A 869 17.07 9.42 8.22
CA THR A 869 16.97 9.99 9.57
C THR A 869 17.81 9.17 10.55
N LEU A 870 18.77 9.82 11.19
CA LEU A 870 19.56 9.28 12.31
C LEU A 870 19.00 9.79 13.65
N VAL A 871 19.11 8.97 14.69
CA VAL A 871 18.80 9.40 16.07
C VAL A 871 19.99 10.21 16.59
N ALA A 872 19.75 11.37 17.21
CA ALA A 872 20.83 12.15 17.80
C ALA A 872 21.61 11.31 18.83
N GLY A 873 22.94 11.41 18.85
CA GLY A 873 23.79 10.56 19.69
C GLY A 873 24.11 9.17 19.12
N SER A 874 23.62 8.82 17.93
CA SER A 874 23.86 7.48 17.33
C SER A 874 24.96 7.49 16.27
N THR A 875 25.46 6.29 16.00
CA THR A 875 26.34 5.99 14.86
C THR A 875 25.50 5.37 13.75
N SER A 876 25.66 5.83 12.52
CA SER A 876 25.01 5.22 11.37
C SER A 876 25.63 3.86 11.00
N GLU A 877 24.91 3.08 10.22
CA GLU A 877 25.51 1.98 9.46
C GLU A 877 26.59 2.52 8.52
N ALA A 878 27.56 1.69 8.16
CA ALA A 878 28.56 2.07 7.17
C ALA A 878 28.06 1.77 5.75
N TYR A 879 28.15 2.75 4.86
CA TYR A 879 27.81 2.56 3.45
C TYR A 879 29.07 2.41 2.61
N PRO A 880 29.08 1.44 1.68
CA PRO A 880 30.19 1.28 0.77
C PRO A 880 30.14 2.33 -0.35
N VAL A 881 31.31 2.89 -0.68
CA VAL A 881 31.50 3.83 -1.78
C VAL A 881 32.72 3.41 -2.59
N TRP A 882 32.67 3.64 -3.89
CA TRP A 882 33.77 3.37 -4.82
C TRP A 882 34.28 4.68 -5.41
N LEU A 883 35.60 4.85 -5.41
CA LEU A 883 36.28 5.87 -6.19
C LEU A 883 36.85 5.22 -7.44
N GLN A 884 36.37 5.64 -8.61
CA GLN A 884 36.76 5.10 -9.90
C GLN A 884 37.66 6.06 -10.67
N ASN A 885 38.70 5.52 -11.31
CA ASN A 885 39.51 6.24 -12.29
C ASN A 885 38.81 6.23 -13.66
N ASN A 886 38.23 7.37 -14.04
CA ASN A 886 37.64 7.59 -15.36
C ASN A 886 38.56 8.38 -16.30
N ALA A 887 39.80 8.66 -15.90
CA ALA A 887 40.79 9.27 -16.77
C ALA A 887 41.11 8.33 -17.94
N ASP A 888 41.60 8.90 -19.04
CA ASP A 888 42.15 8.15 -20.18
C ASP A 888 43.61 7.67 -19.93
N PHE A 889 44.11 7.80 -18.69
CA PHE A 889 45.40 7.31 -18.26
C PHE A 889 45.36 6.67 -16.85
N PRO A 890 46.29 5.74 -16.52
CA PRO A 890 46.43 5.22 -15.17
C PRO A 890 46.84 6.31 -14.16
N VAL A 891 46.37 6.20 -12.92
CA VAL A 891 46.69 7.14 -11.85
C VAL A 891 47.42 6.45 -10.69
N LYS A 892 48.14 7.20 -9.87
CA LYS A 892 48.79 6.75 -8.63
C LYS A 892 48.54 7.75 -7.50
N ASP A 893 48.93 7.37 -6.29
CA ASP A 893 48.78 8.19 -5.08
C ASP A 893 47.32 8.66 -4.89
N MET A 894 46.37 7.80 -5.26
CA MET A 894 44.95 8.11 -5.19
C MET A 894 44.52 8.16 -3.73
N LYS A 895 43.78 9.20 -3.35
CA LYS A 895 43.32 9.39 -1.98
C LYS A 895 41.97 10.07 -1.91
N VAL A 896 41.23 9.80 -0.83
CA VAL A 896 39.92 10.38 -0.53
C VAL A 896 39.88 10.92 0.91
N TRP A 897 39.21 12.05 1.09
CA TRP A 897 38.93 12.66 2.38
C TRP A 897 37.58 13.41 2.35
N VAL A 898 37.04 13.69 3.53
CA VAL A 898 35.85 14.54 3.71
C VAL A 898 36.31 15.99 3.85
N ASP A 899 35.60 16.95 3.25
CA ASP A 899 35.90 18.37 3.41
C ASP A 899 35.33 18.91 4.73
N PRO A 900 36.13 19.09 5.80
CA PRO A 900 35.61 19.35 7.14
C PRO A 900 34.70 20.59 7.25
N PRO A 901 34.95 21.71 6.54
CA PRO A 901 34.08 22.89 6.59
C PRO A 901 32.64 22.65 6.12
N THR A 902 32.41 21.60 5.33
CA THR A 902 31.09 21.26 4.78
C THR A 902 30.25 20.44 5.75
N VAL A 903 30.90 19.78 6.72
CA VAL A 903 30.23 18.93 7.70
C VAL A 903 29.55 19.81 8.75
N LYS A 904 28.28 19.56 9.00
CA LYS A 904 27.51 20.29 10.01
C LYS A 904 28.13 20.12 11.41
N PRO A 905 28.18 21.18 12.24
CA PRO A 905 28.61 21.07 13.63
C PRO A 905 27.85 19.99 14.40
N GLY A 906 28.57 19.19 15.19
CA GLY A 906 28.02 18.06 15.94
C GLY A 906 27.87 16.76 15.14
N ILE A 907 28.16 16.77 13.83
CA ILE A 907 28.29 15.56 13.01
C ILE A 907 29.77 15.27 12.76
N THR A 908 30.16 14.01 12.90
CA THR A 908 31.47 13.49 12.49
C THR A 908 31.28 12.49 11.36
N VAL A 909 31.95 12.72 10.23
CA VAL A 909 32.01 11.76 9.12
C VAL A 909 33.28 10.94 9.27
N GLN A 910 33.16 9.61 9.27
CA GLN A 910 34.29 8.69 9.41
C GLN A 910 34.46 7.84 8.17
N LEU A 911 35.71 7.67 7.72
CA LEU A 911 36.07 6.82 6.59
C LEU A 911 36.81 5.56 7.06
N SER A 912 36.66 4.44 6.36
CA SER A 912 37.41 3.20 6.63
C SER A 912 37.59 2.35 5.38
N LEU A 913 38.68 1.57 5.30
CA LEU A 913 38.88 0.53 4.28
C LEU A 913 38.12 -0.77 4.56
N SER A 914 37.63 -0.94 5.80
CA SER A 914 36.91 -2.13 6.25
C SER A 914 35.59 -1.75 6.94
N ASN A 915 34.52 -2.49 6.68
CA ASN A 915 33.25 -2.34 7.41
C ASN A 915 33.29 -3.03 8.78
N ASN A 916 33.96 -4.19 8.89
CA ASN A 916 34.00 -4.96 10.13
C ASN A 916 35.35 -5.69 10.32
N PRO A 917 36.21 -5.26 11.27
CA PRO A 917 36.02 -4.09 12.12
C PRO A 917 36.11 -2.78 11.31
N PHE A 918 35.31 -1.77 11.69
CA PHE A 918 35.39 -0.43 11.12
C PHE A 918 36.52 0.35 11.83
N VAL A 919 37.56 0.72 11.09
CA VAL A 919 38.73 1.44 11.63
C VAL A 919 38.75 2.85 11.03
N PRO A 920 38.33 3.88 11.78
CA PRO A 920 38.17 5.22 11.25
C PRO A 920 39.53 5.86 10.92
N VAL A 921 39.59 6.53 9.77
CA VAL A 921 40.72 7.36 9.33
C VAL A 921 40.21 8.66 8.71
N ASP A 922 41.00 9.73 8.77
CA ASP A 922 40.63 11.04 8.19
C ASP A 922 40.82 11.07 6.66
N GLU A 923 41.81 10.34 6.17
CA GLU A 923 42.15 10.20 4.74
C GLU A 923 42.40 8.73 4.43
N ILE A 924 41.84 8.25 3.32
CA ILE A 924 42.14 6.91 2.81
C ILE A 924 43.12 7.03 1.64
N PRO A 925 44.37 6.56 1.80
CA PRO A 925 45.28 6.38 0.69
C PRO A 925 45.02 5.02 0.00
N PHE A 926 44.99 5.04 -1.33
CA PHE A 926 44.97 3.83 -2.17
C PHE A 926 46.35 3.68 -2.84
N PRO A 927 47.23 2.83 -2.30
CA PRO A 927 48.59 2.69 -2.80
C PRO A 927 48.62 1.99 -4.17
N GLY A 928 49.70 2.25 -4.91
CA GLY A 928 49.97 1.64 -6.21
C GLY A 928 49.30 2.37 -7.38
N THR A 929 49.45 1.79 -8.56
CA THR A 929 48.84 2.28 -9.80
C THR A 929 47.41 1.76 -9.92
N ILE A 930 46.49 2.64 -10.25
CA ILE A 930 45.08 2.37 -10.54
C ILE A 930 44.90 2.48 -12.06
N PRO A 931 44.64 1.35 -12.75
CA PRO A 931 44.34 1.34 -14.18
C PRO A 931 43.15 2.22 -14.57
N ILE A 932 43.01 2.46 -15.87
CA ILE A 932 41.83 3.12 -16.45
C ILE A 932 40.60 2.23 -16.18
N GLY A 933 39.54 2.83 -15.66
CA GLY A 933 38.27 2.15 -15.34
C GLY A 933 38.25 1.40 -14.00
N ASP A 934 39.40 1.18 -13.37
CA ASP A 934 39.47 0.50 -12.07
C ASP A 934 38.92 1.38 -10.94
N ALA A 935 38.34 0.73 -9.94
CA ALA A 935 37.75 1.38 -8.78
C ALA A 935 38.26 0.81 -7.45
N ARG A 936 38.33 1.66 -6.43
CA ARG A 936 38.68 1.26 -5.06
C ARG A 936 37.50 1.50 -4.12
N GLN A 937 37.16 0.46 -3.37
CA GLN A 937 36.10 0.50 -2.37
C GLN A 937 36.62 1.05 -1.04
N PHE A 938 35.77 1.81 -0.38
CA PHE A 938 35.90 2.20 1.02
C PHE A 938 34.51 2.33 1.64
N TYR A 939 34.46 2.66 2.92
CA TYR A 939 33.23 2.78 3.70
C TYR A 939 33.16 4.13 4.40
N ILE A 940 31.94 4.65 4.52
CA ILE A 940 31.63 5.91 5.19
C ILE A 940 30.59 5.64 6.26
N ARG A 941 30.71 6.28 7.43
CA ARG A 941 29.62 6.34 8.43
C ARG A 941 29.62 7.67 9.16
N PHE A 942 28.52 7.96 9.85
CA PHE A 942 28.35 9.18 10.65
C PHE A 942 28.25 8.87 12.12
N LEU A 943 28.82 9.75 12.94
CA LEU A 943 28.46 9.92 14.34
C LEU A 943 27.74 11.26 14.48
N SER A 944 26.63 11.25 15.20
CA SER A 944 25.95 12.47 15.63
C SER A 944 26.12 12.66 17.12
N GLU A 945 26.40 13.88 17.56
CA GLU A 945 26.23 14.28 18.95
C GLU A 945 24.74 14.29 19.34
N VAL A 946 24.45 14.19 20.63
CA VAL A 946 23.07 14.24 21.18
C VAL A 946 22.41 15.61 21.04
N THR A 947 23.20 16.66 20.77
CA THR A 947 22.77 18.05 20.63
C THR A 947 22.28 18.40 19.23
N VAL A 948 22.51 17.53 18.24
CA VAL A 948 22.13 17.79 16.85
C VAL A 948 20.62 17.62 16.68
N THR A 949 19.95 18.70 16.29
CA THR A 949 18.49 18.72 16.06
C THR A 949 18.10 18.63 14.59
N GLU A 950 19.05 18.84 13.68
CA GLU A 950 18.81 18.89 12.23
C GLU A 950 20.01 18.32 11.47
N GLY A 951 19.76 17.59 10.38
CA GLY A 951 20.81 17.06 9.51
C GLY A 951 21.56 18.12 8.68
N GLY A 952 22.49 17.68 7.84
CA GLY A 952 23.26 18.52 6.92
C GLY A 952 23.85 17.72 5.75
N THR A 953 24.55 18.40 4.86
CA THR A 953 25.32 17.79 3.77
C THR A 953 26.80 17.72 4.14
N PHE A 954 27.59 17.05 3.32
CA PHE A 954 29.05 17.03 3.40
C PHE A 954 29.59 16.79 1.99
N ASP A 955 30.77 17.31 1.72
CA ASP A 955 31.47 17.11 0.46
C ASP A 955 32.60 16.11 0.63
N MET A 956 32.75 15.25 -0.35
CA MET A 956 33.91 14.37 -0.48
C MET A 956 34.84 14.88 -1.56
N LYS A 957 36.14 14.76 -1.30
CA LYS A 957 37.19 15.14 -2.24
C LYS A 957 38.09 13.95 -2.52
N ALA A 958 38.55 13.88 -3.76
CA ALA A 958 39.53 12.91 -4.21
C ALA A 958 40.66 13.61 -4.95
N LYS A 959 41.85 13.02 -4.88
CA LYS A 959 43.01 13.44 -5.67
C LYS A 959 43.82 12.22 -6.07
N ALA A 960 44.45 12.29 -7.23
CA ALA A 960 45.47 11.35 -7.68
C ALA A 960 46.48 12.09 -8.57
N SER A 961 47.60 11.44 -8.86
CA SER A 961 48.61 11.89 -9.82
C SER A 961 48.59 10.98 -11.05
N PRO A 962 48.91 11.46 -12.27
CA PRO A 962 49.21 10.57 -13.38
C PRO A 962 50.33 9.57 -13.00
N ALA A 963 50.16 8.30 -13.36
CA ALA A 963 51.07 7.21 -12.97
C ALA A 963 52.47 7.34 -13.58
#